data_AF-A0A6P4Y8I0-F1
#
_entry.id   AF-A0A6P4Y8I0-F1
#
_cell.length_a   1.000
_cell.length_b   1.000
_cell.length_c   1.000
_cell.angle_alpha   90.00
_cell.angle_beta   90.00
_cell.angle_gamma   90.00
#
_symmetry.space_group_name_H-M   'P 1'
#
loop_
_entity.id
_entity.type
_entity.pdbx_description
1 polymer ?
#
loop_
_entity_poly.entity_id
_entity_poly.type
_entity_poly.pdbx_seq_one_letter_code
_entity_poly.pdbx_strand_id
1 'polypeptide(L)'
;MAGTGLRLPSRLLTRRTMVLLLSLATIAVLLNVRLDTVAPVTLKSVLRLAGGRCELVVTRPDTVPTGAAFPVKIQITGGSIRSIPRAEASVTVGGDSPGRTVTLYYGVGTTSLSLPRAGAWDVLVSVSGRVAHSAGGRVAEETCSEQFSIQAVDLDDPAVETRRIERGTLSNTGLQWTKGFVVVEGAVTVPTGGLLVVNPGVFVLMKPDARIEVLGEAKLGTKEGEPIVFAGYPAHSGGETRPWSQLLFGRGARGSLHNAWFLQGGASAHSNFGNLDTRRVIHGEEGSDIAFVGGGIIDSVGGAIGGERCRLQVHHAVIARCNGGGSVQEAAVTLQNVHVTEIGQEQTGSSDFAVDGFTFYSPRITPPDGEVSKISDSVFAVGGGLGIHHKGTNLAIESTIVEDFRRACVVTSGKKSRVTISSALLRNCRVGLQLSSGRPNVTVSNSVVVNNEVGIWYGDENAETGGELELENTLAMGNADKNLKVYINGAERTEADRGSENVRLKCFFVNSESVKRKARSQFRLVEKKHSPCLQPKISLNHSDCQIAPELPHGKCLWSEYNPETLSGVRLERLDLCDSCCKETAELTFGSFDHWRMLNVQNRKGATIHTGKVETREECGVSFAADLYQYTDSDCQKTKVQLKSVFSNILHFQGESHLRELKAHYFDRVMKTSLTPPSFGMILDFSNILDR
;
A
#
# COMPACT_ATOMS: atom_id res chain seq x y z
N MET A 1 -56.93 20.04 -66.59
CA MET A 1 -56.23 18.73 -66.63
C MET A 1 -55.89 18.33 -65.21
N ALA A 2 -56.07 17.06 -64.88
CA ALA A 2 -56.45 16.51 -63.58
C ALA A 2 -55.64 17.00 -62.36
N GLY A 3 -56.32 17.70 -61.44
CA GLY A 3 -55.84 18.02 -60.10
C GLY A 3 -56.29 16.95 -59.11
N THR A 4 -55.34 16.30 -58.44
CA THR A 4 -55.55 15.32 -57.38
C THR A 4 -56.04 16.01 -56.10
N GLY A 5 -57.34 15.89 -55.83
CA GLY A 5 -57.94 16.38 -54.58
C GLY A 5 -57.54 15.51 -53.40
N LEU A 6 -56.74 16.08 -52.48
CA LEU A 6 -56.51 15.53 -51.14
C LEU A 6 -57.85 15.45 -50.39
N ARG A 7 -58.34 14.23 -50.16
CA ARG A 7 -59.47 14.01 -49.24
C ARG A 7 -58.97 14.11 -47.81
N LEU A 8 -59.44 15.15 -47.10
CA LEU A 8 -59.25 15.29 -45.66
C LEU A 8 -59.76 14.04 -44.93
N PRO A 9 -59.02 13.51 -43.96
CA PRO A 9 -59.44 12.33 -43.19
C PRO A 9 -60.75 12.61 -42.48
N SER A 10 -61.65 11.62 -42.52
CA SER A 10 -62.97 11.71 -41.89
C SER A 10 -62.84 12.06 -40.40
N ARG A 11 -63.78 12.88 -39.89
CA ARG A 11 -63.82 13.32 -38.47
C ARG A 11 -63.74 12.16 -37.47
N LEU A 12 -64.11 10.95 -37.90
CA LEU A 12 -64.03 9.73 -37.10
C LEU A 12 -62.59 9.25 -36.90
N LEU A 13 -61.73 9.39 -37.93
CA LEU A 13 -60.33 9.03 -37.84
C LEU A 13 -59.62 9.99 -36.88
N THR A 14 -59.84 11.30 -37.01
CA THR A 14 -59.25 12.33 -36.13
C THR A 14 -59.60 12.10 -34.67
N ARG A 15 -60.85 11.70 -34.39
CA ARG A 15 -61.31 11.43 -33.02
C ARG A 15 -60.65 10.17 -32.44
N ARG A 16 -60.46 9.12 -33.24
CA ARG A 16 -59.74 7.91 -32.81
C ARG A 16 -58.26 8.18 -32.57
N THR A 17 -57.60 8.97 -33.42
CA THR A 17 -56.20 9.35 -33.20
C THR A 17 -56.03 10.17 -31.94
N MET A 18 -56.97 11.08 -31.64
CA MET A 18 -56.90 11.89 -30.43
C MET A 18 -57.08 11.06 -29.15
N VAL A 19 -58.01 10.08 -29.15
CA VAL A 19 -58.21 9.16 -28.01
C VAL A 19 -56.99 8.26 -27.82
N LEU A 20 -56.36 7.80 -28.90
CA LEU A 20 -55.12 7.01 -28.83
C LEU A 20 -53.96 7.84 -28.26
N LEU A 21 -53.83 9.10 -28.67
CA LEU A 21 -52.80 10.00 -28.15
C LEU A 21 -53.03 10.36 -26.68
N LEU A 22 -54.28 10.59 -26.26
CA LEU A 22 -54.60 10.82 -24.85
C LEU A 22 -54.32 9.57 -24.00
N SER A 23 -54.67 8.38 -24.47
CA SER A 23 -54.40 7.14 -23.73
C SER A 23 -52.89 6.85 -23.62
N LEU A 24 -52.12 7.06 -24.68
CA LEU A 24 -50.65 6.98 -24.64
C LEU A 24 -50.04 8.02 -23.69
N ALA A 25 -50.53 9.26 -23.70
CA ALA A 25 -50.08 10.29 -22.76
C ALA A 25 -50.42 9.93 -21.30
N THR A 26 -51.59 9.34 -21.06
CA THR A 26 -52.00 8.91 -19.71
C THR A 26 -51.17 7.73 -19.22
N ILE A 27 -50.84 6.78 -20.11
CA ILE A 27 -49.94 5.66 -19.80
C ILE A 27 -48.51 6.17 -19.53
N ALA A 28 -48.02 7.13 -20.30
CA ALA A 28 -46.71 7.76 -20.06
C ALA A 28 -46.68 8.51 -18.73
N VAL A 29 -47.75 9.22 -18.37
CA VAL A 29 -47.88 9.87 -17.05
C VAL A 29 -47.96 8.84 -15.93
N LEU A 30 -48.72 7.76 -16.09
CA LEU A 30 -48.81 6.69 -15.08
C LEU A 30 -47.50 5.90 -14.91
N LEU A 31 -46.73 5.71 -15.98
CA LEU A 31 -45.38 5.15 -15.93
C LEU A 31 -44.37 6.11 -15.27
N ASN A 32 -44.51 7.42 -15.51
CA ASN A 32 -43.69 8.44 -14.84
C ASN A 32 -44.08 8.69 -13.38
N VAL A 33 -45.33 8.44 -12.98
CA VAL A 33 -45.79 8.58 -11.58
C VAL A 33 -45.44 7.34 -10.74
N ARG A 34 -45.09 6.20 -11.36
CA ARG A 34 -44.52 5.02 -10.67
C ARG A 34 -43.00 4.94 -10.70
N LEU A 35 -42.32 5.91 -11.31
CA LEU A 35 -40.96 6.22 -10.93
C LEU A 35 -41.06 7.05 -9.65
N ASP A 36 -41.23 6.35 -8.52
CA ASP A 36 -40.68 6.86 -7.28
C ASP A 36 -39.24 7.21 -7.62
N THR A 37 -39.00 8.50 -7.66
CA THR A 37 -37.68 9.07 -7.63
C THR A 37 -37.11 8.60 -6.31
N VAL A 38 -36.50 7.41 -6.34
CA VAL A 38 -35.43 7.05 -5.43
C VAL A 38 -34.42 8.18 -5.66
N ALA A 39 -34.52 9.21 -4.82
CA ALA A 39 -33.45 10.15 -4.65
C ALA A 39 -32.19 9.28 -4.57
N PRO A 40 -31.14 9.53 -5.38
CA PRO A 40 -29.92 8.78 -5.23
C PRO A 40 -29.59 8.81 -3.75
N VAL A 41 -29.58 7.64 -3.12
CA VAL A 41 -28.98 7.47 -1.80
C VAL A 41 -27.52 7.70 -2.06
N THR A 42 -27.17 8.98 -2.05
CA THR A 42 -25.82 9.46 -2.00
C THR A 42 -25.20 8.74 -0.82
N LEU A 43 -24.04 8.12 -1.03
CA LEU A 43 -23.08 7.91 0.06
C LEU A 43 -23.20 9.15 0.95
N LYS A 44 -23.67 8.99 2.20
CA LYS A 44 -23.77 10.08 3.17
C LYS A 44 -22.36 10.59 3.43
N SER A 45 -21.91 11.47 2.55
CA SER A 45 -20.73 12.30 2.67
C SER A 45 -20.97 13.46 1.71
N VAL A 46 -21.11 14.64 2.29
CA VAL A 46 -20.36 15.86 1.96
C VAL A 46 -21.26 17.02 2.40
N LEU A 47 -21.06 17.49 3.63
CA LEU A 47 -21.39 18.87 3.96
C LEU A 47 -20.38 19.74 3.21
N ARG A 48 -20.75 20.23 2.02
CA ARG A 48 -19.89 21.15 1.24
C ARG A 48 -19.84 22.49 1.96
N LEU A 49 -18.90 22.65 2.89
CA LEU A 49 -18.49 23.98 3.33
C LEU A 49 -17.69 24.62 2.20
N ALA A 50 -18.38 25.38 1.35
CA ALA A 50 -17.79 26.23 0.34
C ALA A 50 -16.81 27.21 1.02
N GLY A 51 -15.52 26.87 1.00
CA GLY A 51 -14.44 27.68 1.57
C GLY A 51 -13.26 26.89 2.18
N GLY A 52 -13.41 25.59 2.47
CA GLY A 52 -12.34 24.77 3.04
C GLY A 52 -11.34 24.24 2.01
N ARG A 53 -10.04 24.31 2.32
CA ARG A 53 -8.95 23.81 1.45
C ARG A 53 -8.84 22.29 1.42
N CYS A 54 -9.30 21.54 2.44
CA CYS A 54 -9.30 20.07 2.46
C CYS A 54 -10.73 19.52 2.42
N GLU A 55 -10.99 18.50 1.60
CA GLU A 55 -12.27 17.76 1.55
C GLU A 55 -12.04 16.32 1.99
N LEU A 56 -12.84 15.83 2.94
CA LEU A 56 -12.70 14.54 3.61
C LEU A 56 -13.95 13.69 3.38
N VAL A 57 -13.77 12.45 2.97
CA VAL A 57 -14.83 11.44 2.83
C VAL A 57 -14.51 10.27 3.76
N VAL A 58 -15.48 9.91 4.59
CA VAL A 58 -15.39 8.75 5.49
C VAL A 58 -16.41 7.70 5.08
N THR A 59 -15.95 6.49 4.74
CA THR A 59 -16.83 5.35 4.45
C THR A 59 -16.88 4.41 5.65
N ARG A 60 -18.09 4.11 6.12
CA ARG A 60 -18.37 3.27 7.30
C ARG A 60 -19.78 2.69 7.25
N PRO A 61 -20.07 1.59 7.96
CA PRO A 61 -21.44 1.11 8.17
C PRO A 61 -22.21 2.00 9.17
N ASP A 62 -23.53 2.11 8.98
CA ASP A 62 -24.38 2.93 9.86
C ASP A 62 -24.70 2.23 11.20
N THR A 63 -24.90 0.92 11.15
CA THR A 63 -25.16 0.06 12.32
C THR A 63 -24.13 -1.05 12.40
N VAL A 64 -23.60 -1.31 13.60
CA VAL A 64 -22.57 -2.34 13.85
C VAL A 64 -22.93 -3.19 15.07
N PRO A 65 -22.53 -4.47 15.11
CA PRO A 65 -22.67 -5.27 16.31
C PRO A 65 -21.61 -4.86 17.34
N THR A 66 -21.99 -4.91 18.61
CA THR A 66 -21.04 -4.72 19.73
C THR A 66 -19.90 -5.74 19.67
N GLY A 67 -18.70 -5.29 19.96
CA GLY A 67 -17.47 -6.09 19.94
C GLY A 67 -16.97 -6.50 18.55
N ALA A 68 -17.78 -6.39 17.50
CA ALA A 68 -17.35 -6.74 16.15
C ALA A 68 -16.50 -5.64 15.53
N ALA A 69 -15.46 -6.03 14.79
CA ALA A 69 -14.64 -5.10 14.04
C ALA A 69 -15.39 -4.60 12.79
N PHE A 70 -15.32 -3.30 12.53
CA PHE A 70 -15.86 -2.70 11.31
C PHE A 70 -14.86 -1.72 10.69
N PRO A 71 -14.91 -1.51 9.36
CA PRO A 71 -13.95 -0.67 8.67
C PRO A 71 -14.34 0.81 8.75
N VAL A 72 -13.33 1.67 8.87
CA VAL A 72 -13.40 3.10 8.60
C VAL A 72 -12.37 3.42 7.53
N LYS A 73 -12.85 3.81 6.35
CA LYS A 73 -12.00 4.33 5.27
C LYS A 73 -11.99 5.84 5.34
N ILE A 74 -10.80 6.42 5.35
CA ILE A 74 -10.56 7.87 5.36
C ILE A 74 -9.97 8.23 4.00
N GLN A 75 -10.61 9.16 3.29
CA GLN A 75 -10.18 9.58 1.96
C GLN A 75 -10.23 11.10 1.82
N ILE A 76 -9.10 11.70 1.45
CA ILE A 76 -9.01 13.12 1.13
C ILE A 76 -9.31 13.30 -0.36
N THR A 77 -10.40 14.00 -0.70
CA THR A 77 -10.82 14.24 -2.09
C THR A 77 -10.40 15.62 -2.61
N GLY A 78 -10.09 16.55 -1.71
CA GLY A 78 -9.70 17.92 -2.03
C GLY A 78 -8.56 18.43 -1.14
N GLY A 79 -7.79 19.38 -1.65
CA GLY A 79 -6.71 20.04 -0.91
C GLY A 79 -5.31 19.55 -1.20
N SER A 80 -4.34 20.25 -0.62
CA SER A 80 -2.92 19.99 -0.83
C SER A 80 -2.47 18.75 -0.06
N ILE A 81 -3.15 18.41 1.05
CA ILE A 81 -2.86 17.18 1.83
C ILE A 81 -2.96 15.92 0.95
N ARG A 82 -3.83 15.92 -0.07
CA ARG A 82 -4.05 14.78 -0.97
C ARG A 82 -2.81 14.35 -1.76
N SER A 83 -1.89 15.27 -2.02
CA SER A 83 -0.62 14.96 -2.71
C SER A 83 0.52 14.65 -1.76
N ILE A 84 0.31 14.82 -0.44
CA ILE A 84 1.31 14.44 0.56
C ILE A 84 1.38 12.90 0.59
N PRO A 85 2.58 12.32 0.42
CA PRO A 85 2.73 10.87 0.45
C PRO A 85 2.21 10.21 1.71
N ARG A 86 2.42 10.87 2.85
CA ARG A 86 1.98 10.42 4.18
C ARG A 86 1.39 11.59 4.94
N ALA A 87 0.11 11.48 5.26
CA ALA A 87 -0.55 12.36 6.21
C ALA A 87 -1.02 11.54 7.41
N GLU A 88 -1.26 12.18 8.54
CA GLU A 88 -1.80 11.52 9.73
C GLU A 88 -3.25 11.95 9.95
N ALA A 89 -4.08 10.97 10.26
CA ALA A 89 -5.44 11.16 10.72
C ALA A 89 -5.58 10.62 12.13
N SER A 90 -6.32 11.32 12.98
CA SER A 90 -6.75 10.84 14.29
C SER A 90 -8.22 10.44 14.23
N VAL A 91 -8.54 9.23 14.71
CA VAL A 91 -9.91 8.73 14.85
C VAL A 91 -10.23 8.57 16.33
N THR A 92 -11.14 9.39 16.85
CA THR A 92 -11.58 9.36 18.25
C THR A 92 -13.02 8.86 18.33
N VAL A 93 -13.30 7.96 19.28
CA VAL A 93 -14.60 7.30 19.47
C VAL A 93 -15.12 7.59 20.88
N GLY A 94 -16.17 8.41 20.99
CA GLY A 94 -16.61 8.96 22.26
C GLY A 94 -15.59 9.98 22.82
N GLY A 95 -16.07 10.99 23.55
CA GLY A 95 -15.26 12.16 23.94
C GLY A 95 -14.00 11.89 24.76
N ASP A 96 -13.87 10.71 25.38
CA ASP A 96 -12.81 10.40 26.34
C ASP A 96 -11.83 9.30 25.88
N SER A 97 -12.05 8.65 24.74
CA SER A 97 -11.14 7.57 24.29
C SER A 97 -9.88 8.14 23.64
N PRO A 98 -8.68 7.60 23.92
CA PRO A 98 -7.47 8.00 23.20
C PRO A 98 -7.67 7.77 21.71
N GLY A 99 -7.42 8.81 20.92
CA GLY A 99 -7.55 8.74 19.46
C GLY A 99 -6.61 7.70 18.87
N ARG A 100 -7.09 6.94 17.88
CA ARG A 100 -6.26 6.05 17.07
C ARG A 100 -5.66 6.86 15.92
N THR A 101 -4.34 6.84 15.80
CA THR A 101 -3.64 7.43 14.65
C THR A 101 -3.72 6.48 13.46
N VAL A 102 -4.01 7.03 12.29
CA VAL A 102 -4.09 6.34 11.00
C VAL A 102 -3.21 7.08 10.02
N THR A 103 -2.27 6.36 9.39
CA THR A 103 -1.49 6.92 8.29
C THR A 103 -2.31 6.89 7.00
N LEU A 104 -2.40 8.03 6.33
CA LEU A 104 -3.00 8.17 5.02
C LEU A 104 -1.89 8.15 3.97
N TYR A 105 -1.90 7.15 3.09
CA TYR A 105 -0.99 7.05 1.97
C TYR A 105 -1.64 7.73 0.76
N TYR A 106 -1.08 8.85 0.33
CA TYR A 106 -1.61 9.66 -0.78
C TYR A 106 -3.09 10.02 -0.60
N GLY A 107 -3.44 10.40 0.64
CA GLY A 107 -4.78 10.81 1.02
C GLY A 107 -5.76 9.67 1.32
N VAL A 108 -5.34 8.40 1.24
CA VAL A 108 -6.21 7.25 1.59
C VAL A 108 -5.62 6.45 2.74
N GLY A 109 -6.42 6.17 3.75
CA GLY A 109 -6.07 5.29 4.86
C GLY A 109 -7.27 4.53 5.39
N THR A 110 -7.01 3.49 6.17
CA THR A 110 -8.07 2.68 6.79
C THR A 110 -7.72 2.33 8.21
N THR A 111 -8.73 2.13 9.04
CA THR A 111 -8.61 1.49 10.34
C THR A 111 -9.81 0.59 10.58
N SER A 112 -9.66 -0.41 11.44
CA SER A 112 -10.78 -1.08 12.08
C SER A 112 -11.13 -0.41 13.40
N LEU A 113 -12.40 -0.41 13.76
CA LEU A 113 -12.89 -0.01 15.08
C LEU A 113 -13.79 -1.12 15.63
N SER A 114 -13.96 -1.16 16.95
CA SER A 114 -14.91 -2.04 17.63
C SER A 114 -15.55 -1.27 18.78
N LEU A 115 -16.88 -1.35 18.92
CA LEU A 115 -17.61 -0.62 19.97
C LEU A 115 -17.96 -1.57 21.11
N PRO A 116 -17.57 -1.27 22.36
CA PRO A 116 -17.66 -2.23 23.46
C PRO A 116 -19.08 -2.41 24.01
N ARG A 117 -20.01 -1.49 23.72
CA ARG A 117 -21.38 -1.49 24.26
C ARG A 117 -22.37 -0.93 23.25
N ALA A 118 -23.62 -1.38 23.36
CA ALA A 118 -24.71 -0.92 22.50
C ALA A 118 -25.04 0.54 22.79
N GLY A 119 -25.54 1.26 21.79
CA GLY A 119 -25.85 2.68 21.86
C GLY A 119 -25.35 3.47 20.66
N ALA A 120 -25.68 4.75 20.62
CA ALA A 120 -25.13 5.68 19.63
C ALA A 120 -23.74 6.15 20.06
N TRP A 121 -22.78 6.10 19.15
CA TRP A 121 -21.41 6.51 19.37
C TRP A 121 -21.02 7.60 18.39
N ASP A 122 -20.57 8.74 18.90
CA ASP A 122 -20.00 9.79 18.09
C ASP A 122 -18.54 9.48 17.78
N VAL A 123 -18.20 9.53 16.50
CA VAL A 123 -16.87 9.32 15.98
C VAL A 123 -16.43 10.62 15.30
N LEU A 124 -15.26 11.10 15.69
CA LEU A 124 -14.60 12.24 15.06
C LEU A 124 -13.35 11.75 14.34
N VAL A 125 -13.28 12.02 13.05
CA VAL A 125 -12.07 11.84 12.24
C VAL A 125 -11.51 13.22 11.99
N SER A 126 -10.24 13.43 12.35
CA SER A 126 -9.52 14.67 12.04
C SER A 126 -8.25 14.33 11.29
N VAL A 127 -7.94 15.10 10.25
CA VAL A 127 -6.73 14.99 9.45
C VAL A 127 -5.99 16.31 9.56
N SER A 128 -4.71 16.25 9.88
CA SER A 128 -3.82 17.41 9.91
C SER A 128 -2.62 17.12 9.02
N GLY A 129 -2.38 18.00 8.04
CA GLY A 129 -1.25 17.91 7.14
C GLY A 129 -0.45 19.20 7.15
N ARG A 130 0.87 19.09 7.32
CA ARG A 130 1.79 20.21 7.09
C ARG A 130 2.16 20.24 5.62
N VAL A 131 1.69 21.25 4.90
CA VAL A 131 2.02 21.44 3.49
C VAL A 131 3.15 22.47 3.41
N ALA A 132 4.33 22.04 2.98
CA ALA A 132 5.39 22.97 2.62
C ALA A 132 5.03 23.62 1.28
N HIS A 133 4.76 24.93 1.29
CA HIS A 133 4.66 25.69 0.04
C HIS A 133 6.07 26.03 -0.46
N SER A 134 6.37 25.65 -1.70
CA SER A 134 7.66 25.89 -2.35
C SER A 134 7.99 27.38 -2.43
N ALA A 135 9.23 27.73 -2.05
CA ALA A 135 9.89 29.03 -2.16
C ALA A 135 9.33 30.17 -1.28
N GLY A 136 9.55 30.12 0.04
CA GLY A 136 9.45 31.32 0.88
C GLY A 136 8.98 31.19 2.33
N GLY A 137 8.74 29.98 2.87
CA GLY A 137 8.77 29.77 4.32
C GLY A 137 7.51 30.06 5.13
N ARG A 138 6.32 29.65 4.67
CA ARG A 138 5.19 29.40 5.58
C ARG A 138 4.63 28.01 5.32
N VAL A 139 4.85 27.11 6.28
CA VAL A 139 4.14 25.83 6.37
C VAL A 139 2.70 26.17 6.72
N ALA A 140 1.80 26.03 5.75
CA ALA A 140 0.38 26.12 6.04
C ALA A 140 -0.07 24.76 6.57
N GLU A 141 -0.60 24.75 7.78
CA GLU A 141 -1.29 23.59 8.31
C GLU A 141 -2.69 23.55 7.68
N GLU A 142 -2.97 22.50 6.93
CA GLU A 142 -4.31 22.21 6.44
C GLU A 142 -4.92 21.17 7.38
N THR A 143 -6.12 21.47 7.89
CA THR A 143 -6.88 20.56 8.74
C THR A 143 -8.28 20.36 8.19
N CYS A 144 -8.77 19.13 8.25
CA CYS A 144 -10.15 18.78 7.91
C CYS A 144 -10.64 17.72 8.90
N SER A 145 -11.92 17.80 9.26
CA SER A 145 -12.51 16.86 10.20
C SER A 145 -13.94 16.53 9.81
N GLU A 146 -14.36 15.30 10.06
CA GLU A 146 -15.72 14.82 9.87
C GLU A 146 -16.18 14.15 11.16
N GLN A 147 -17.36 14.52 11.65
CA GLN A 147 -18.00 13.91 12.81
C GLN A 147 -19.27 13.19 12.37
N PHE A 148 -19.47 11.97 12.84
CA PHE A 148 -20.65 11.16 12.52
C PHE A 148 -21.02 10.24 13.69
N SER A 149 -22.25 9.71 13.66
CA SER A 149 -22.76 8.79 14.69
C SER A 149 -22.94 7.38 14.15
N ILE A 150 -22.45 6.38 14.88
CA ILE A 150 -22.62 4.95 14.60
C ILE A 150 -23.56 4.35 15.65
N GLN A 151 -24.52 3.54 15.21
CA GLN A 151 -25.35 2.76 16.11
C GLN A 151 -24.71 1.39 16.39
N ALA A 152 -24.24 1.17 17.62
CA ALA A 152 -23.86 -0.15 18.10
C ALA A 152 -25.08 -0.90 18.63
N VAL A 153 -25.24 -2.17 18.28
CA VAL A 153 -26.35 -3.02 18.75
C VAL A 153 -25.83 -4.31 19.39
N ASP A 154 -26.54 -4.76 20.43
CA ASP A 154 -26.26 -6.04 21.06
C ASP A 154 -26.90 -7.16 20.23
N LEU A 155 -26.12 -8.18 19.86
CA LEU A 155 -26.63 -9.32 19.09
C LEU A 155 -27.56 -10.22 19.92
N ASP A 156 -27.51 -10.11 21.25
CA ASP A 156 -28.39 -10.84 22.16
C ASP A 156 -29.73 -10.12 22.42
N ASP A 157 -29.89 -8.87 21.93
CA ASP A 157 -31.18 -8.16 21.98
C ASP A 157 -32.19 -8.83 21.03
N PRO A 158 -33.35 -9.30 21.52
CA PRO A 158 -34.36 -9.94 20.68
C PRO A 158 -34.97 -9.01 19.61
N ALA A 159 -34.81 -7.68 19.75
CA ALA A 159 -35.21 -6.72 18.72
C ALA A 159 -34.24 -6.69 17.52
N VAL A 160 -33.03 -7.21 17.68
CA VAL A 160 -32.00 -7.24 16.63
C VAL A 160 -32.18 -8.50 15.80
N GLU A 161 -32.59 -8.33 14.53
CA GLU A 161 -32.77 -9.43 13.61
C GLU A 161 -31.40 -10.04 13.24
N THR A 162 -31.13 -11.23 13.80
CA THR A 162 -29.94 -12.02 13.48
C THR A 162 -30.37 -13.28 12.72
N ARG A 163 -29.72 -13.52 11.59
CA ARG A 163 -29.93 -14.71 10.78
C ARG A 163 -28.74 -15.64 10.92
N ARG A 164 -28.95 -16.87 11.39
CA ARG A 164 -27.90 -17.88 11.47
C ARG A 164 -27.89 -18.75 10.21
N ILE A 165 -26.70 -18.99 9.67
CA ILE A 165 -26.45 -19.88 8.54
C ILE A 165 -25.55 -21.00 9.03
N GLU A 166 -26.15 -22.18 9.15
CA GLU A 166 -25.44 -23.40 9.53
C GLU A 166 -24.62 -23.95 8.37
N ARG A 167 -23.71 -24.89 8.66
CA ARG A 167 -22.86 -25.53 7.65
C ARG A 167 -23.70 -26.23 6.57
N GLY A 168 -23.22 -26.26 5.34
CA GLY A 168 -23.80 -27.04 4.25
C GLY A 168 -24.08 -26.22 2.99
N THR A 169 -24.87 -26.79 2.08
CA THR A 169 -25.22 -26.14 0.81
C THR A 169 -26.44 -25.24 0.99
N LEU A 170 -26.32 -23.98 0.58
CA LEU A 170 -27.40 -23.01 0.65
C LEU A 170 -28.51 -23.37 -0.35
N SER A 171 -29.75 -23.41 0.13
CA SER A 171 -30.96 -23.53 -0.68
C SER A 171 -31.65 -22.16 -0.84
N ASN A 172 -32.67 -22.07 -1.70
CA ASN A 172 -33.34 -20.82 -2.14
C ASN A 172 -33.41 -19.69 -1.10
N THR A 173 -33.92 -19.96 0.10
CA THR A 173 -34.02 -18.93 1.15
C THR A 173 -32.67 -18.53 1.72
N GLY A 174 -31.72 -19.47 1.81
CA GLY A 174 -30.32 -19.30 2.22
C GLY A 174 -29.47 -18.41 1.30
N LEU A 175 -29.92 -18.18 0.06
CA LEU A 175 -29.19 -17.45 -0.97
C LEU A 175 -29.47 -15.93 -1.01
N GLN A 176 -30.39 -15.42 -0.19
CA GLN A 176 -30.78 -14.01 -0.20
C GLN A 176 -30.58 -13.40 1.20
N TRP A 177 -29.61 -12.51 1.36
CA TRP A 177 -29.30 -11.82 2.62
C TRP A 177 -29.64 -10.34 2.46
N THR A 178 -30.78 -9.92 2.99
CA THR A 178 -31.41 -8.65 2.58
C THR A 178 -31.17 -7.48 3.52
N LYS A 179 -30.98 -7.73 4.83
CA LYS A 179 -30.71 -6.71 5.85
C LYS A 179 -30.18 -7.36 7.14
N GLY A 180 -29.63 -6.53 8.03
CA GLY A 180 -29.26 -6.92 9.39
C GLY A 180 -27.99 -7.76 9.46
N PHE A 181 -27.96 -8.66 10.44
CA PHE A 181 -26.77 -9.43 10.79
C PHE A 181 -26.91 -10.89 10.33
N VAL A 182 -25.94 -11.39 9.58
CA VAL A 182 -25.87 -12.79 9.15
C VAL A 182 -24.71 -13.46 9.86
N VAL A 183 -24.98 -14.47 10.68
CA VAL A 183 -23.96 -15.26 11.37
C VAL A 183 -23.69 -16.55 10.61
N VAL A 184 -22.50 -16.70 10.04
CA VAL A 184 -22.08 -17.93 9.35
C VAL A 184 -21.32 -18.80 10.32
N GLU A 185 -21.88 -19.96 10.65
CA GLU A 185 -21.36 -20.80 11.74
C GLU A 185 -20.26 -21.77 11.31
N GLY A 186 -20.08 -21.98 10.00
CA GLY A 186 -19.09 -22.92 9.48
C GLY A 186 -18.93 -22.82 7.97
N ALA A 187 -18.50 -23.92 7.34
CA ALA A 187 -18.36 -23.99 5.89
C ALA A 187 -19.72 -24.05 5.19
N VAL A 188 -19.99 -23.09 4.32
CA VAL A 188 -21.21 -23.01 3.52
C VAL A 188 -20.89 -23.00 2.03
N THR A 189 -21.75 -23.59 1.23
CA THR A 189 -21.56 -23.71 -0.22
C THR A 189 -22.73 -23.08 -0.98
N VAL A 190 -22.45 -22.14 -1.88
CA VAL A 190 -23.39 -21.69 -2.92
C VAL A 190 -23.31 -22.71 -4.05
N PRO A 191 -24.37 -23.49 -4.33
CA PRO A 191 -24.31 -24.56 -5.32
C PRO A 191 -24.15 -24.00 -6.74
N THR A 192 -23.72 -24.84 -7.67
CA THR A 192 -23.74 -24.54 -9.10
C THR A 192 -25.16 -24.16 -9.54
N GLY A 193 -25.28 -23.07 -10.30
CA GLY A 193 -26.57 -22.48 -10.69
C GLY A 193 -27.27 -21.66 -9.59
N GLY A 194 -26.75 -21.68 -8.35
CA GLY A 194 -27.19 -20.80 -7.28
C GLY A 194 -26.57 -19.42 -7.39
N LEU A 195 -27.33 -18.40 -6.98
CA LEU A 195 -26.88 -17.01 -6.90
C LEU A 195 -27.03 -16.52 -5.45
N LEU A 196 -25.91 -16.37 -4.75
CA LEU A 196 -25.89 -15.71 -3.45
C LEU A 196 -25.99 -14.19 -3.67
N VAL A 197 -27.02 -13.56 -3.12
CA VAL A 197 -27.20 -12.12 -3.11
C VAL A 197 -27.07 -11.62 -1.68
N VAL A 198 -26.13 -10.70 -1.46
CA VAL A 198 -25.99 -9.99 -0.19
C VAL A 198 -26.24 -8.51 -0.47
N ASN A 199 -27.29 -7.97 0.12
CA ASN A 199 -27.69 -6.58 -0.10
C ASN A 199 -26.77 -5.60 0.64
N PRO A 200 -26.69 -4.34 0.17
CA PRO A 200 -26.01 -3.26 0.89
C PRO A 200 -26.44 -3.16 2.36
N GLY A 201 -25.48 -2.82 3.24
CA GLY A 201 -25.71 -2.66 4.69
C GLY A 201 -25.77 -3.97 5.49
N VAL A 202 -25.69 -5.15 4.85
CA VAL A 202 -25.61 -6.42 5.57
C VAL A 202 -24.26 -6.58 6.24
N PHE A 203 -24.28 -7.00 7.51
CA PHE A 203 -23.10 -7.31 8.29
C PHE A 203 -23.01 -8.84 8.49
N VAL A 204 -22.01 -9.47 7.87
CA VAL A 204 -21.77 -10.91 7.89
C VAL A 204 -20.70 -11.23 8.94
N LEU A 205 -21.12 -11.91 10.01
CA LEU A 205 -20.28 -12.33 11.13
C LEU A 205 -19.86 -13.78 10.94
N MET A 206 -18.56 -13.97 10.71
CA MET A 206 -17.96 -15.25 10.38
C MET A 206 -17.38 -15.88 11.64
N LYS A 207 -17.90 -17.04 12.07
CA LYS A 207 -17.27 -17.80 13.15
C LYS A 207 -15.86 -18.28 12.75
N PRO A 208 -15.01 -18.65 13.72
CA PRO A 208 -13.72 -19.26 13.41
C PRO A 208 -13.88 -20.44 12.45
N ASP A 209 -12.97 -20.55 11.48
CA ASP A 209 -12.99 -21.54 10.40
C ASP A 209 -14.18 -21.47 9.42
N ALA A 210 -15.11 -20.53 9.60
CA ALA A 210 -16.19 -20.31 8.65
C ALA A 210 -15.62 -19.91 7.29
N ARG A 211 -16.21 -20.47 6.24
CA ARG A 211 -15.86 -20.18 4.84
C ARG A 211 -17.10 -20.20 3.98
N ILE A 212 -17.10 -19.38 2.94
CA ILE A 212 -18.14 -19.39 1.92
C ILE A 212 -17.49 -19.89 0.63
N GLU A 213 -17.99 -21.00 0.09
CA GLU A 213 -17.54 -21.60 -1.15
C GLU A 213 -18.59 -21.37 -2.22
N VAL A 214 -18.25 -20.60 -3.25
CA VAL A 214 -19.14 -20.22 -4.34
C VAL A 214 -18.85 -21.11 -5.54
N LEU A 215 -19.72 -22.08 -5.83
CA LEU A 215 -19.67 -22.91 -7.04
C LEU A 215 -20.59 -22.39 -8.16
N GLY A 216 -21.50 -21.49 -7.81
CA GLY A 216 -22.36 -20.76 -8.74
C GLY A 216 -21.91 -19.31 -8.89
N GLU A 217 -22.77 -18.38 -8.49
CA GLU A 217 -22.51 -16.94 -8.57
C GLU A 217 -22.70 -16.26 -7.20
N ALA A 218 -21.94 -15.21 -6.94
CA ALA A 218 -22.17 -14.32 -5.80
C ALA A 218 -22.24 -12.86 -6.25
N LYS A 219 -23.28 -12.15 -5.80
CA LYS A 219 -23.49 -10.72 -5.99
C LYS A 219 -23.58 -10.06 -4.62
N LEU A 220 -22.53 -9.36 -4.24
CA LEU A 220 -22.42 -8.66 -2.96
C LEU A 220 -22.52 -7.16 -3.23
N GLY A 221 -23.57 -6.55 -2.72
CA GLY A 221 -23.71 -5.09 -2.65
C GLY A 221 -23.99 -4.43 -3.98
N THR A 222 -23.83 -3.12 -3.99
CA THR A 222 -23.97 -2.26 -5.17
C THR A 222 -22.95 -1.13 -5.08
N LYS A 223 -22.65 -0.48 -6.21
CA LYS A 223 -21.63 0.58 -6.28
C LYS A 223 -21.93 1.78 -5.37
N GLU A 224 -23.20 2.12 -5.20
CA GLU A 224 -23.68 3.28 -4.42
C GLU A 224 -24.29 2.88 -3.08
N GLY A 225 -24.38 1.59 -2.78
CA GLY A 225 -25.01 1.09 -1.56
C GLY A 225 -24.12 1.22 -0.33
N GLU A 226 -24.74 1.14 0.84
CA GLU A 226 -24.04 0.99 2.12
C GLU A 226 -23.05 -0.19 2.10
N PRO A 227 -21.91 -0.07 2.82
CA PRO A 227 -20.91 -1.13 2.85
C PRO A 227 -21.46 -2.47 3.33
N ILE A 228 -21.07 -3.55 2.67
CA ILE A 228 -21.21 -4.90 3.23
C ILE A 228 -19.95 -5.21 4.01
N VAL A 229 -20.10 -5.77 5.21
CA VAL A 229 -18.95 -6.06 6.07
C VAL A 229 -18.94 -7.54 6.43
N PHE A 230 -17.86 -8.23 6.05
CA PHE A 230 -17.51 -9.56 6.53
C PHE A 230 -16.45 -9.41 7.62
N ALA A 231 -16.78 -9.79 8.86
CA ALA A 231 -15.86 -9.69 9.99
C ALA A 231 -15.88 -10.96 10.84
N GLY A 232 -14.85 -11.14 11.67
CA GLY A 232 -14.86 -12.21 12.66
C GLY A 232 -15.99 -12.04 13.66
N TYR A 233 -16.61 -13.15 14.05
CA TYR A 233 -17.65 -13.16 15.08
C TYR A 233 -17.06 -12.68 16.43
N PRO A 234 -17.67 -11.69 17.10
CA PRO A 234 -17.10 -11.11 18.32
C PRO A 234 -17.00 -12.17 19.43
N ALA A 235 -15.88 -12.15 20.16
CA ALA A 235 -15.74 -13.01 21.33
C ALA A 235 -16.64 -12.52 22.46
N HIS A 236 -17.29 -13.45 23.16
CA HIS A 236 -18.01 -13.11 24.38
C HIS A 236 -17.00 -12.70 25.46
N SER A 237 -17.32 -11.72 26.31
CA SER A 237 -16.50 -11.30 27.47
C SER A 237 -15.12 -10.68 27.17
N GLY A 238 -14.97 -9.92 26.08
CA GLY A 238 -13.74 -9.14 25.83
C GLY A 238 -12.53 -9.98 25.40
N GLY A 239 -12.75 -11.22 24.96
CA GLY A 239 -11.71 -12.03 24.33
C GLY A 239 -11.31 -11.51 22.95
N GLU A 240 -10.19 -12.01 22.42
CA GLU A 240 -9.76 -11.70 21.05
C GLU A 240 -10.69 -12.34 20.02
N THR A 241 -11.15 -11.54 19.06
CA THR A 241 -11.88 -12.02 17.89
C THR A 241 -10.96 -12.92 17.06
N ARG A 242 -11.37 -14.19 16.93
CA ARG A 242 -10.62 -15.17 16.15
C ARG A 242 -10.90 -14.99 14.65
N PRO A 243 -9.86 -15.09 13.81
CA PRO A 243 -10.01 -14.90 12.37
C PRO A 243 -10.82 -16.03 11.73
N TRP A 244 -11.57 -15.68 10.68
CA TRP A 244 -12.31 -16.62 9.86
C TRP A 244 -11.49 -17.03 8.63
N SER A 245 -12.01 -18.00 7.85
CA SER A 245 -11.23 -18.59 6.76
C SER A 245 -11.25 -17.74 5.48
N GLN A 246 -12.11 -18.05 4.50
CA GLN A 246 -12.05 -17.41 3.18
C GLN A 246 -13.39 -17.41 2.45
N LEU A 247 -13.50 -16.52 1.46
CA LEU A 247 -14.47 -16.55 0.37
C LEU A 247 -13.79 -17.19 -0.85
N LEU A 248 -14.15 -18.44 -1.13
CA LEU A 248 -13.60 -19.26 -2.20
C LEU A 248 -14.55 -19.26 -3.39
N PHE A 249 -14.10 -18.82 -4.56
CA PHE A 249 -14.80 -19.01 -5.82
C PHE A 249 -14.24 -20.25 -6.51
N GLY A 250 -15.04 -21.32 -6.55
CA GLY A 250 -14.66 -22.59 -7.16
C GLY A 250 -14.55 -22.49 -8.68
N ARG A 251 -14.18 -23.61 -9.31
CA ARG A 251 -14.00 -23.69 -10.77
C ARG A 251 -15.20 -23.12 -11.54
N GLY A 252 -14.93 -22.13 -12.41
CA GLY A 252 -15.94 -21.50 -13.27
C GLY A 252 -16.95 -20.59 -12.56
N ALA A 253 -16.80 -20.36 -11.25
CA ALA A 253 -17.69 -19.52 -10.48
C ALA A 253 -17.53 -18.03 -10.82
N ARG A 254 -18.56 -17.23 -10.52
CA ARG A 254 -18.54 -15.78 -10.77
C ARG A 254 -18.76 -14.98 -9.50
N GLY A 255 -18.03 -13.88 -9.37
CA GLY A 255 -18.15 -12.94 -8.27
C GLY A 255 -18.32 -11.51 -8.75
N SER A 256 -19.32 -10.81 -8.22
CA SER A 256 -19.48 -9.36 -8.33
C SER A 256 -19.57 -8.80 -6.91
N LEU A 257 -18.51 -8.16 -6.46
CA LEU A 257 -18.35 -7.68 -5.10
C LEU A 257 -18.24 -6.16 -5.16
N HIS A 258 -19.25 -5.46 -4.65
CA HIS A 258 -19.33 -4.01 -4.67
C HIS A 258 -19.41 -3.46 -3.25
N ASN A 259 -18.51 -2.52 -2.94
CA ASN A 259 -18.40 -1.90 -1.61
C ASN A 259 -18.39 -2.94 -0.46
N ALA A 260 -17.69 -4.06 -0.70
CA ALA A 260 -17.57 -5.15 0.24
C ALA A 260 -16.27 -5.04 1.04
N TRP A 261 -16.37 -5.18 2.34
CA TRP A 261 -15.25 -5.10 3.27
C TRP A 261 -15.02 -6.44 3.95
N PHE A 262 -13.77 -6.87 4.01
CA PHE A 262 -13.38 -8.12 4.65
C PHE A 262 -12.34 -7.83 5.72
N LEU A 263 -12.65 -8.18 6.96
CA LEU A 263 -11.83 -7.95 8.13
C LEU A 263 -11.50 -9.29 8.79
N GLN A 264 -10.28 -9.43 9.31
CA GLN A 264 -9.89 -10.57 10.14
C GLN A 264 -10.09 -11.93 9.44
N GLY A 265 -9.92 -11.98 8.12
CA GLY A 265 -9.99 -13.22 7.34
C GLY A 265 -8.62 -13.87 7.12
N GLY A 266 -8.62 -15.02 6.45
CA GLY A 266 -7.41 -15.71 5.99
C GLY A 266 -6.89 -16.80 6.94
N ALA A 267 -7.65 -17.20 7.95
CA ALA A 267 -7.27 -18.28 8.86
C ALA A 267 -7.31 -19.66 8.17
N SER A 268 -6.41 -20.55 8.55
CA SER A 268 -6.52 -21.98 8.29
C SER A 268 -6.97 -22.72 9.55
N ALA A 269 -7.74 -23.80 9.36
CA ALA A 269 -8.27 -24.63 10.44
C ALA A 269 -7.20 -25.35 11.28
N HIS A 270 -5.92 -25.28 10.90
CA HIS A 270 -4.81 -25.94 11.56
C HIS A 270 -3.63 -24.96 11.76
N SER A 271 -3.91 -23.76 12.25
CA SER A 271 -2.87 -22.79 12.62
C SER A 271 -2.10 -23.27 13.87
N ASN A 272 -1.23 -24.26 13.69
CA ASN A 272 -0.16 -24.48 14.66
C ASN A 272 0.78 -23.26 14.60
N PHE A 273 1.14 -22.75 15.77
CA PHE A 273 2.06 -21.61 15.92
C PHE A 273 3.33 -21.87 15.08
N GLY A 274 3.58 -20.99 14.10
CA GLY A 274 4.75 -21.08 13.20
C GLY A 274 4.52 -21.70 11.83
N ASN A 275 3.31 -22.16 11.48
CA ASN A 275 3.03 -22.70 10.15
C ASN A 275 2.54 -21.61 9.18
N LEU A 276 3.21 -21.48 8.03
CA LEU A 276 2.94 -20.53 6.93
C LEU A 276 1.60 -20.76 6.20
N ASP A 277 0.78 -21.71 6.65
CA ASP A 277 -0.50 -22.09 6.07
C ASP A 277 -1.58 -21.03 6.37
N THR A 278 -1.38 -19.82 5.86
CA THR A 278 -2.42 -18.81 5.82
C THR A 278 -3.16 -18.86 4.49
N ARG A 279 -4.47 -18.66 4.55
CA ARG A 279 -5.33 -18.66 3.37
C ARG A 279 -5.44 -17.26 2.78
N ARG A 280 -5.99 -17.17 1.57
CA ARG A 280 -6.35 -15.88 1.00
C ARG A 280 -7.78 -15.56 1.39
N VAL A 281 -8.08 -14.31 1.75
CA VAL A 281 -9.45 -13.89 2.11
C VAL A 281 -10.39 -14.09 0.94
N ILE A 282 -9.98 -13.66 -0.26
CA ILE A 282 -10.65 -13.96 -1.52
C ILE A 282 -9.75 -14.89 -2.35
N HIS A 283 -10.28 -16.03 -2.78
CA HIS A 283 -9.56 -16.97 -3.63
C HIS A 283 -10.38 -17.39 -4.84
N GLY A 284 -9.82 -17.29 -6.05
CA GLY A 284 -10.43 -17.79 -7.28
C GLY A 284 -9.73 -19.03 -7.83
N GLU A 285 -10.49 -20.09 -8.08
CA GLU A 285 -9.98 -21.29 -8.77
C GLU A 285 -10.10 -21.16 -10.30
N GLU A 286 -9.65 -22.20 -11.00
CA GLU A 286 -9.60 -22.28 -12.45
C GLU A 286 -10.91 -21.84 -13.14
N GLY A 287 -10.80 -20.92 -14.09
CA GLY A 287 -11.92 -20.41 -14.89
C GLY A 287 -12.89 -19.51 -14.12
N SER A 288 -12.64 -19.22 -12.83
CA SER A 288 -13.44 -18.25 -12.08
C SER A 288 -13.24 -16.82 -12.62
N ASP A 289 -14.29 -15.99 -12.53
CA ASP A 289 -14.28 -14.58 -12.95
C ASP A 289 -14.82 -13.69 -11.81
N ILE A 290 -13.93 -12.90 -11.20
CA ILE A 290 -14.20 -12.15 -9.98
C ILE A 290 -13.96 -10.67 -10.23
N ALA A 291 -15.01 -9.85 -10.09
CA ALA A 291 -14.94 -8.40 -10.09
C ALA A 291 -15.17 -7.85 -8.67
N PHE A 292 -14.15 -7.21 -8.11
CA PHE A 292 -14.16 -6.56 -6.81
C PHE A 292 -14.00 -5.05 -6.98
N VAL A 293 -15.06 -4.28 -6.73
CA VAL A 293 -15.14 -2.85 -7.02
C VAL A 293 -15.54 -2.07 -5.77
N GLY A 294 -14.63 -1.23 -5.27
CA GLY A 294 -14.82 -0.53 -4.00
C GLY A 294 -14.65 -1.44 -2.79
N GLY A 295 -14.65 -0.85 -1.60
CA GLY A 295 -14.46 -1.59 -0.35
C GLY A 295 -13.00 -1.89 -0.05
N GLY A 296 -12.74 -3.01 0.64
CA GLY A 296 -11.37 -3.39 0.99
C GLY A 296 -11.20 -4.68 1.79
N ILE A 297 -9.96 -5.12 1.90
CA ILE A 297 -9.55 -6.24 2.75
C ILE A 297 -8.53 -5.69 3.73
N ILE A 298 -8.87 -5.68 5.02
CA ILE A 298 -8.02 -5.08 6.05
C ILE A 298 -7.84 -6.02 7.25
N ASP A 299 -6.76 -5.82 8.01
CA ASP A 299 -6.51 -6.50 9.29
C ASP A 299 -6.68 -8.03 9.18
N SER A 300 -6.13 -8.63 8.12
CA SER A 300 -6.31 -10.05 7.81
C SER A 300 -5.05 -10.84 8.12
N VAL A 301 -5.22 -11.96 8.83
CA VAL A 301 -4.10 -12.84 9.23
C VAL A 301 -3.49 -13.61 8.05
N GLY A 302 -4.23 -13.71 6.95
CA GLY A 302 -3.75 -14.31 5.70
C GLY A 302 -3.51 -13.31 4.58
N GLY A 303 -3.29 -13.85 3.38
CA GLY A 303 -3.19 -13.02 2.18
C GLY A 303 -4.55 -12.40 1.86
N ALA A 304 -4.60 -11.19 1.29
CA ALA A 304 -5.89 -10.61 0.93
C ALA A 304 -6.52 -11.32 -0.28
N ILE A 305 -5.80 -11.40 -1.40
CA ILE A 305 -6.35 -11.98 -2.64
C ILE A 305 -5.41 -13.06 -3.21
N GLY A 306 -5.98 -14.11 -3.77
CA GLY A 306 -5.23 -14.99 -4.65
C GLY A 306 -6.09 -15.74 -5.64
N GLY A 307 -5.43 -16.51 -6.50
CA GLY A 307 -6.14 -17.37 -7.42
C GLY A 307 -5.22 -18.14 -8.35
N GLU A 308 -5.78 -19.13 -9.01
CA GLU A 308 -5.10 -19.97 -9.99
C GLU A 308 -5.92 -20.06 -11.27
N ARG A 309 -5.33 -19.74 -12.42
CA ARG A 309 -5.97 -19.87 -13.75
C ARG A 309 -7.35 -19.19 -13.82
N CYS A 310 -7.48 -18.02 -13.19
CA CYS A 310 -8.71 -17.25 -13.07
C CYS A 310 -8.61 -15.85 -13.68
N ARG A 311 -9.72 -15.12 -13.74
CA ARG A 311 -9.77 -13.69 -14.02
C ARG A 311 -10.15 -12.93 -12.75
N LEU A 312 -9.35 -11.93 -12.41
CA LEU A 312 -9.58 -11.09 -11.23
C LEU A 312 -9.48 -9.60 -11.62
N GLN A 313 -10.53 -8.85 -11.33
CA GLN A 313 -10.60 -7.41 -11.56
C GLN A 313 -10.81 -6.72 -10.21
N VAL A 314 -9.85 -5.93 -9.76
CA VAL A 314 -9.92 -5.18 -8.50
C VAL A 314 -9.84 -3.69 -8.82
N HIS A 315 -10.90 -2.96 -8.50
CA HIS A 315 -11.04 -1.54 -8.81
C HIS A 315 -11.39 -0.75 -7.54
N HIS A 316 -10.76 0.40 -7.32
CA HIS A 316 -11.11 1.33 -6.25
C HIS A 316 -11.12 0.72 -4.83
N ALA A 317 -10.30 -0.29 -4.58
CA ALA A 317 -10.27 -1.05 -3.33
C ALA A 317 -9.02 -0.75 -2.49
N VAL A 318 -9.12 -0.99 -1.17
CA VAL A 318 -7.98 -0.91 -0.26
C VAL A 318 -7.63 -2.29 0.27
N ILE A 319 -6.35 -2.65 0.22
CA ILE A 319 -5.77 -3.85 0.82
C ILE A 319 -4.75 -3.37 1.85
N ALA A 320 -5.05 -3.47 3.14
CA ALA A 320 -4.21 -2.88 4.18
C ALA A 320 -3.97 -3.83 5.36
N ARG A 321 -2.77 -3.82 5.95
CA ARG A 321 -2.45 -4.61 7.18
C ARG A 321 -2.88 -6.08 7.07
N CYS A 322 -2.66 -6.64 5.89
CA CYS A 322 -2.81 -8.06 5.64
C CYS A 322 -1.45 -8.73 5.78
N ASN A 323 -1.44 -10.04 6.04
CA ASN A 323 -0.18 -10.79 5.98
C ASN A 323 0.44 -10.58 4.59
N GLY A 324 -0.22 -11.04 3.52
CA GLY A 324 0.18 -10.73 2.13
C GLY A 324 -0.86 -9.89 1.39
N GLY A 325 -0.46 -9.04 0.44
CA GLY A 325 -1.43 -8.25 -0.32
C GLY A 325 -2.08 -9.06 -1.45
N GLY A 326 -1.33 -9.92 -2.12
CA GLY A 326 -1.94 -10.94 -2.98
C GLY A 326 -0.95 -11.82 -3.74
N SER A 327 -1.45 -12.95 -4.24
CA SER A 327 -0.65 -13.89 -5.03
C SER A 327 -1.52 -14.65 -6.00
N VAL A 328 -1.21 -14.54 -7.29
CA VAL A 328 -1.93 -15.24 -8.35
C VAL A 328 -1.00 -16.13 -9.16
N GLN A 329 -1.53 -17.25 -9.63
CA GLN A 329 -0.84 -18.19 -10.50
C GLN A 329 -1.57 -18.34 -11.83
N GLU A 330 -0.90 -18.11 -12.95
CA GLU A 330 -1.46 -18.34 -14.30
C GLU A 330 -2.81 -17.63 -14.53
N ALA A 331 -3.01 -16.48 -13.88
CA ALA A 331 -4.25 -15.71 -13.89
C ALA A 331 -4.09 -14.38 -14.64
N ALA A 332 -5.21 -13.86 -15.14
CA ALA A 332 -5.31 -12.51 -15.68
C ALA A 332 -5.84 -11.58 -14.58
N VAL A 333 -5.03 -10.60 -14.17
CA VAL A 333 -5.39 -9.68 -13.10
C VAL A 333 -5.35 -8.25 -13.57
N THR A 334 -6.40 -7.50 -13.27
CA THR A 334 -6.44 -6.04 -13.39
C THR A 334 -6.55 -5.44 -12.00
N LEU A 335 -5.56 -4.67 -11.57
CA LEU A 335 -5.61 -3.83 -10.38
C LEU A 335 -5.65 -2.38 -10.84
N GLN A 336 -6.73 -1.66 -10.54
CA GLN A 336 -6.88 -0.26 -10.94
C GLN A 336 -7.32 0.58 -9.75
N ASN A 337 -6.67 1.71 -9.51
CA ASN A 337 -7.09 2.61 -8.43
C ASN A 337 -7.09 1.90 -7.07
N VAL A 338 -6.13 1.01 -6.85
CA VAL A 338 -6.02 0.23 -5.60
C VAL A 338 -4.95 0.81 -4.69
N HIS A 339 -5.17 0.70 -3.37
CA HIS A 339 -4.18 1.00 -2.35
C HIS A 339 -3.79 -0.30 -1.66
N VAL A 340 -2.53 -0.73 -1.82
CA VAL A 340 -1.96 -1.91 -1.18
C VAL A 340 -0.93 -1.43 -0.15
N THR A 341 -1.32 -1.40 1.12
CA THR A 341 -0.55 -0.71 2.16
C THR A 341 -0.26 -1.57 3.39
N GLU A 342 0.86 -1.32 4.07
CA GLU A 342 1.16 -1.92 5.37
C GLU A 342 1.21 -3.47 5.34
N ILE A 343 1.70 -4.05 4.25
CA ILE A 343 1.69 -5.51 4.04
C ILE A 343 2.81 -6.19 4.82
N GLY A 344 2.47 -7.20 5.62
CA GLY A 344 3.46 -8.06 6.30
C GLY A 344 4.37 -7.32 7.29
N GLN A 345 3.93 -6.20 7.87
CA GLN A 345 4.76 -5.38 8.77
C GLN A 345 5.02 -6.04 10.14
N GLU A 346 4.07 -6.82 10.66
CA GLU A 346 4.08 -7.37 12.03
C GLU A 346 4.82 -8.71 12.18
N GLN A 347 5.39 -9.26 11.10
CA GLN A 347 6.20 -10.48 11.15
C GLN A 347 7.58 -10.16 11.77
N THR A 348 7.64 -10.14 13.10
CA THR A 348 8.85 -9.85 13.90
C THR A 348 9.88 -10.99 13.89
N GLY A 349 9.59 -12.11 13.22
CA GLY A 349 10.47 -13.27 13.11
C GLY A 349 11.02 -13.46 11.69
N SER A 350 12.32 -13.20 11.50
CA SER A 350 13.12 -13.47 10.29
C SER A 350 12.69 -12.74 8.99
N SER A 351 13.63 -12.00 8.41
CA SER A 351 13.48 -11.27 7.14
C SER A 351 13.14 -12.13 5.92
N ASP A 352 13.31 -13.45 6.01
CA ASP A 352 13.16 -14.36 4.87
C ASP A 352 11.70 -14.78 4.62
N PHE A 353 10.79 -14.53 5.55
CA PHE A 353 9.36 -14.84 5.43
C PHE A 353 8.49 -13.62 5.14
N ALA A 354 9.12 -12.46 4.89
CA ALA A 354 8.37 -11.26 4.57
C ALA A 354 7.67 -11.44 3.22
N VAL A 355 6.34 -11.34 3.27
CA VAL A 355 5.44 -11.55 2.16
C VAL A 355 5.29 -10.29 1.32
N ASP A 356 5.03 -10.49 0.03
CA ASP A 356 5.04 -9.44 -0.97
C ASP A 356 3.71 -8.68 -1.00
N GLY A 357 3.76 -7.44 -1.48
CA GLY A 357 2.58 -6.62 -1.76
C GLY A 357 1.68 -7.31 -2.77
N PHE A 358 2.20 -7.68 -3.94
CA PHE A 358 1.47 -8.56 -4.86
C PHE A 358 2.39 -9.41 -5.74
N THR A 359 2.07 -10.70 -5.87
CA THR A 359 2.85 -11.67 -6.65
C THR A 359 2.09 -12.17 -7.88
N PHE A 360 2.74 -12.13 -9.04
CA PHE A 360 2.30 -12.73 -10.30
C PHE A 360 3.21 -13.91 -10.65
N TYR A 361 2.64 -15.10 -10.76
CA TYR A 361 3.41 -16.32 -10.99
C TYR A 361 2.88 -17.15 -12.18
N SER A 362 3.61 -17.21 -13.29
CA SER A 362 3.27 -18.06 -14.44
C SER A 362 4.52 -18.73 -15.01
N PRO A 363 4.96 -19.84 -14.42
CA PRO A 363 6.18 -20.53 -14.84
C PRO A 363 6.01 -21.37 -16.11
N ARG A 364 4.79 -21.82 -16.45
CA ARG A 364 4.55 -22.88 -17.45
C ARG A 364 3.86 -22.39 -18.73
N ILE A 365 3.13 -21.29 -18.67
CA ILE A 365 2.23 -20.86 -19.73
C ILE A 365 2.54 -19.40 -20.07
N THR A 366 2.99 -19.13 -21.29
CA THR A 366 2.73 -17.83 -21.92
C THR A 366 1.21 -17.77 -22.03
N PRO A 367 0.51 -16.81 -21.38
CA PRO A 367 -0.94 -16.73 -21.49
C PRO A 367 -1.33 -16.85 -22.97
N PRO A 368 -2.37 -17.63 -23.32
CA PRO A 368 -2.83 -17.71 -24.70
C PRO A 368 -3.00 -16.28 -25.23
N ASP A 369 -2.43 -16.04 -26.41
CA ASP A 369 -2.19 -14.71 -27.00
C ASP A 369 -3.27 -13.67 -26.63
N GLY A 370 -2.96 -12.76 -25.70
CA GLY A 370 -3.73 -11.52 -25.51
C GLY A 370 -3.93 -11.02 -24.07
N GLU A 371 -4.05 -11.89 -23.07
CA GLU A 371 -4.37 -11.42 -21.70
C GLU A 371 -3.10 -10.99 -20.94
N VAL A 372 -2.94 -9.68 -20.81
CA VAL A 372 -1.85 -9.02 -20.05
C VAL A 372 -2.39 -8.65 -18.68
N SER A 373 -1.71 -9.06 -17.61
CA SER A 373 -2.04 -8.55 -16.28
C SER A 373 -1.68 -7.07 -16.21
N LYS A 374 -2.51 -6.26 -15.55
CA LYS A 374 -2.36 -4.81 -15.51
C LYS A 374 -2.49 -4.28 -14.09
N ILE A 375 -1.59 -3.38 -13.73
CA ILE A 375 -1.69 -2.50 -12.57
C ILE A 375 -1.73 -1.09 -13.10
N SER A 376 -2.75 -0.31 -12.76
CA SER A 376 -2.81 1.10 -13.15
C SER A 376 -3.32 2.01 -12.06
N ASP A 377 -2.81 3.25 -12.04
CA ASP A 377 -3.29 4.31 -11.15
C ASP A 377 -3.35 3.85 -9.69
N SER A 378 -2.33 3.15 -9.22
CA SER A 378 -2.37 2.44 -7.93
C SER A 378 -1.23 2.85 -7.01
N VAL A 379 -1.42 2.60 -5.71
CA VAL A 379 -0.44 2.89 -4.67
C VAL A 379 -0.09 1.60 -3.95
N PHE A 380 1.20 1.28 -3.92
CA PHE A 380 1.77 0.22 -3.10
C PHE A 380 2.71 0.90 -2.11
N ALA A 381 2.39 0.88 -0.82
CA ALA A 381 3.18 1.63 0.16
C ALA A 381 3.40 0.82 1.45
N VAL A 382 4.65 0.81 1.93
CA VAL A 382 5.03 0.24 3.23
C VAL A 382 4.78 -1.27 3.29
N GLY A 383 5.81 -2.08 3.02
CA GLY A 383 5.71 -3.53 3.13
C GLY A 383 6.98 -4.24 3.58
N GLY A 384 6.82 -5.40 4.22
CA GLY A 384 7.93 -6.21 4.71
C GLY A 384 8.73 -6.88 3.59
N GLY A 385 8.08 -7.30 2.50
CA GLY A 385 8.68 -8.04 1.38
C GLY A 385 9.01 -7.17 0.17
N LEU A 386 8.65 -7.68 -1.02
CA LEU A 386 8.71 -6.95 -2.30
C LEU A 386 7.40 -6.21 -2.54
N GLY A 387 7.43 -5.07 -3.22
CA GLY A 387 6.21 -4.35 -3.60
C GLY A 387 5.39 -5.14 -4.61
N ILE A 388 5.95 -5.29 -5.80
CA ILE A 388 5.39 -6.08 -6.89
C ILE A 388 6.41 -7.15 -7.29
N HIS A 389 6.01 -8.40 -7.21
CA HIS A 389 6.85 -9.54 -7.55
C HIS A 389 6.29 -10.25 -8.79
N HIS A 390 7.02 -10.18 -9.88
CA HIS A 390 6.63 -10.76 -11.15
C HIS A 390 7.53 -11.95 -11.53
N LYS A 391 6.89 -13.03 -12.00
CA LYS A 391 7.55 -14.25 -12.46
C LYS A 391 6.82 -14.91 -13.63
N GLY A 392 7.17 -14.52 -14.85
CA GLY A 392 6.84 -15.23 -16.09
C GLY A 392 5.62 -14.78 -16.91
N THR A 393 4.70 -13.97 -16.39
CA THR A 393 3.55 -13.43 -17.17
C THR A 393 3.90 -12.21 -18.03
N ASN A 394 3.00 -11.77 -18.91
CA ASN A 394 3.03 -10.38 -19.36
C ASN A 394 2.39 -9.48 -18.29
N LEU A 395 3.04 -8.36 -17.97
CA LEU A 395 2.59 -7.42 -16.93
C LEU A 395 2.78 -5.98 -17.40
N ALA A 396 1.73 -5.17 -17.31
CA ALA A 396 1.80 -3.73 -17.47
C ALA A 396 1.60 -3.04 -16.11
N ILE A 397 2.51 -2.14 -15.75
CA ILE A 397 2.43 -1.29 -14.57
C ILE A 397 2.42 0.15 -15.07
N GLU A 398 1.30 0.86 -14.90
CA GLU A 398 1.08 2.20 -15.44
C GLU A 398 0.70 3.15 -14.32
N SER A 399 1.22 4.38 -14.30
CA SER A 399 0.78 5.41 -13.36
C SER A 399 0.72 4.92 -11.91
N THR A 400 1.74 4.19 -11.46
CA THR A 400 1.71 3.49 -10.17
C THR A 400 2.84 3.96 -9.27
N ILE A 401 2.53 4.17 -8.00
CA ILE A 401 3.51 4.45 -6.95
C ILE A 401 3.83 3.14 -6.24
N VAL A 402 5.11 2.85 -6.06
CA VAL A 402 5.57 1.76 -5.21
C VAL A 402 6.66 2.30 -4.29
N GLU A 403 6.42 2.26 -2.97
CA GLU A 403 7.34 2.82 -2.00
C GLU A 403 7.46 2.04 -0.68
N ASP A 404 8.61 2.21 -0.04
CA ASP A 404 8.87 1.77 1.34
C ASP A 404 8.71 0.25 1.56
N PHE A 405 9.05 -0.54 0.53
CA PHE A 405 9.21 -1.99 0.65
C PHE A 405 10.64 -2.35 1.04
N ARG A 406 10.81 -3.17 2.09
CA ARG A 406 12.14 -3.45 2.67
C ARG A 406 13.13 -4.08 1.69
N ARG A 407 12.66 -4.80 0.66
CA ARG A 407 13.52 -5.53 -0.29
C ARG A 407 13.62 -4.86 -1.66
N ALA A 408 12.51 -4.71 -2.36
CA ALA A 408 12.48 -4.01 -3.63
C ALA A 408 11.09 -3.47 -3.93
N CYS A 409 11.00 -2.38 -4.70
CA CYS A 409 9.70 -1.90 -5.14
C CYS A 409 9.13 -2.86 -6.20
N VAL A 410 9.89 -3.15 -7.26
CA VAL A 410 9.47 -4.10 -8.31
C VAL A 410 10.58 -5.12 -8.57
N VAL A 411 10.22 -6.40 -8.61
CA VAL A 411 11.09 -7.50 -9.08
C VAL A 411 10.44 -8.19 -10.25
N THR A 412 11.21 -8.40 -11.31
CA THR A 412 10.78 -9.15 -12.49
C THR A 412 11.68 -10.35 -12.72
N SER A 413 11.09 -11.44 -13.17
CA SER A 413 11.76 -12.71 -13.40
C SER A 413 10.99 -13.58 -14.40
N GLY A 414 11.62 -14.63 -14.90
CA GLY A 414 10.96 -15.64 -15.74
C GLY A 414 11.24 -15.51 -17.24
N LYS A 415 10.91 -16.57 -17.97
CA LYS A 415 11.22 -16.75 -19.39
C LYS A 415 10.14 -16.16 -20.28
N LYS A 416 10.55 -15.40 -21.31
CA LYS A 416 9.68 -14.86 -22.38
C LYS A 416 8.55 -13.94 -21.88
N SER A 417 8.69 -13.37 -20.68
CA SER A 417 7.74 -12.38 -20.16
C SER A 417 8.04 -10.98 -20.73
N ARG A 418 6.99 -10.25 -21.13
CA ARG A 418 7.09 -8.82 -21.42
C ARG A 418 6.54 -8.02 -20.25
N VAL A 419 7.37 -7.17 -19.66
CA VAL A 419 6.96 -6.26 -18.59
C VAL A 419 7.10 -4.82 -19.08
N THR A 420 6.04 -4.04 -18.99
CA THR A 420 6.08 -2.60 -19.30
C THR A 420 5.78 -1.81 -18.03
N ILE A 421 6.66 -0.89 -17.67
CA ILE A 421 6.50 0.01 -16.52
C ILE A 421 6.47 1.43 -17.07
N SER A 422 5.38 2.15 -16.89
CA SER A 422 5.24 3.51 -17.41
C SER A 422 4.67 4.48 -16.39
N SER A 423 5.14 5.72 -16.39
CA SER A 423 4.66 6.78 -15.49
C SER A 423 4.70 6.37 -14.00
N ALA A 424 5.67 5.54 -13.61
CA ALA A 424 5.74 4.98 -12.27
C ALA A 424 6.71 5.76 -11.37
N LEU A 425 6.43 5.77 -10.07
CA LEU A 425 7.32 6.28 -9.03
C LEU A 425 7.77 5.13 -8.12
N LEU A 426 9.05 4.78 -8.18
CA LEU A 426 9.66 3.71 -7.37
C LEU A 426 10.63 4.31 -6.36
N ARG A 427 10.33 4.26 -5.06
CA ARG A 427 11.18 4.95 -4.08
C ARG A 427 11.27 4.34 -2.69
N ASN A 428 12.30 4.73 -1.95
CA ASN A 428 12.53 4.32 -0.56
C ASN A 428 12.54 2.79 -0.35
N CYS A 429 12.85 2.02 -1.39
CA CYS A 429 13.06 0.59 -1.30
C CYS A 429 14.55 0.28 -1.24
N ARG A 430 14.93 -0.94 -0.85
CA ARG A 430 16.33 -1.37 -1.03
C ARG A 430 16.70 -1.40 -2.51
N VAL A 431 15.89 -2.01 -3.38
CA VAL A 431 16.04 -1.87 -4.83
C VAL A 431 14.80 -1.23 -5.44
N GLY A 432 14.94 -0.20 -6.27
CA GLY A 432 13.79 0.38 -6.98
C GLY A 432 13.19 -0.63 -7.95
N LEU A 433 13.98 -1.04 -8.95
CA LEU A 433 13.59 -2.08 -9.92
C LEU A 433 14.68 -3.14 -10.02
N GLN A 434 14.33 -4.40 -9.79
CA GLN A 434 15.22 -5.55 -9.96
C GLN A 434 14.75 -6.44 -11.12
N LEU A 435 15.66 -6.73 -12.03
CA LEU A 435 15.50 -7.72 -13.09
C LEU A 435 16.38 -8.90 -12.74
N SER A 436 15.76 -10.01 -12.36
CA SER A 436 16.47 -11.21 -11.94
C SER A 436 16.53 -12.25 -13.07
N SER A 437 16.76 -13.51 -12.72
CA SER A 437 16.90 -14.62 -13.67
C SER A 437 15.68 -14.82 -14.59
N GLY A 438 15.93 -15.46 -15.74
CA GLY A 438 14.86 -15.96 -16.60
C GLY A 438 14.77 -15.36 -18.00
N ARG A 439 15.52 -14.29 -18.30
CA ARG A 439 15.44 -13.57 -19.59
C ARG A 439 14.11 -12.81 -19.82
N PRO A 440 13.65 -11.97 -18.89
CA PRO A 440 12.49 -11.10 -19.11
C PRO A 440 12.83 -9.96 -20.09
N ASN A 441 11.86 -9.50 -20.86
CA ASN A 441 11.95 -8.28 -21.67
C ASN A 441 11.19 -7.17 -20.94
N VAL A 442 11.92 -6.19 -20.43
CA VAL A 442 11.36 -5.11 -19.60
C VAL A 442 11.57 -3.77 -20.28
N THR A 443 10.50 -3.00 -20.43
CA THR A 443 10.55 -1.61 -20.89
C THR A 443 10.08 -0.71 -19.76
N VAL A 444 10.88 0.27 -19.40
CA VAL A 444 10.54 1.30 -18.42
C VAL A 444 10.48 2.63 -19.14
N SER A 445 9.35 3.34 -19.07
CA SER A 445 9.17 4.62 -19.73
C SER A 445 8.62 5.70 -18.81
N ASN A 446 9.04 6.95 -18.99
CA ASN A 446 8.50 8.12 -18.29
C ASN A 446 8.42 7.97 -16.75
N SER A 447 9.35 7.25 -16.14
CA SER A 447 9.28 6.82 -14.75
C SER A 447 10.39 7.44 -13.89
N VAL A 448 10.19 7.46 -12.58
CA VAL A 448 11.13 8.02 -11.61
C VAL A 448 11.48 6.97 -10.56
N VAL A 449 12.78 6.77 -10.34
CA VAL A 449 13.35 5.77 -9.43
C VAL A 449 14.31 6.47 -8.45
N VAL A 450 13.85 6.74 -7.22
CA VAL A 450 14.54 7.66 -6.31
C VAL A 450 14.66 7.17 -4.88
N ASN A 451 15.70 7.60 -4.18
CA ASN A 451 15.90 7.30 -2.74
C ASN A 451 15.93 5.82 -2.39
N ASN A 452 16.32 4.95 -3.33
CA ASN A 452 16.52 3.54 -3.04
C ASN A 452 17.97 3.29 -2.58
N GLU A 453 18.31 2.11 -2.07
CA GLU A 453 19.73 1.73 -1.95
C GLU A 453 20.33 1.61 -3.36
N VAL A 454 19.69 0.81 -4.21
CA VAL A 454 20.00 0.70 -5.65
C VAL A 454 18.77 1.12 -6.46
N GLY A 455 18.93 2.02 -7.42
CA GLY A 455 17.83 2.45 -8.29
C GLY A 455 17.34 1.29 -9.16
N ILE A 456 18.15 0.89 -10.14
CA ILE A 456 17.83 -0.21 -11.05
C ILE A 456 18.94 -1.27 -10.96
N TRP A 457 18.54 -2.52 -10.74
CA TRP A 457 19.42 -3.68 -10.69
C TRP A 457 19.07 -4.62 -11.84
N TYR A 458 19.96 -4.73 -12.83
CA TYR A 458 19.87 -5.70 -13.90
C TYR A 458 20.78 -6.90 -13.61
N GLY A 459 20.18 -8.08 -13.57
CA GLY A 459 20.89 -9.35 -13.48
C GLY A 459 21.04 -9.92 -12.07
N ASP A 460 21.75 -11.04 -11.95
CA ASP A 460 22.02 -11.73 -10.69
C ASP A 460 23.48 -12.22 -10.68
N GLU A 461 24.06 -12.37 -9.49
CA GLU A 461 25.42 -12.85 -9.25
C GLU A 461 25.61 -14.31 -9.70
N ASN A 462 24.52 -15.06 -9.81
CA ASN A 462 24.56 -16.52 -10.01
C ASN A 462 23.80 -17.02 -11.26
N ALA A 463 23.24 -16.13 -12.10
CA ALA A 463 22.34 -16.54 -13.18
C ALA A 463 22.79 -16.06 -14.57
N GLU A 464 22.49 -16.85 -15.60
CA GLU A 464 22.53 -16.38 -16.99
C GLU A 464 21.44 -15.32 -17.20
N THR A 465 21.87 -14.08 -17.36
CA THR A 465 21.02 -12.93 -17.66
C THR A 465 21.01 -12.71 -19.17
N GLY A 466 19.94 -13.16 -19.83
CA GLY A 466 19.77 -13.02 -21.28
C GLY A 466 18.47 -12.32 -21.69
N GLY A 467 17.89 -11.53 -20.78
CA GLY A 467 16.68 -10.73 -21.05
C GLY A 467 17.04 -9.31 -21.45
N GLU A 468 16.14 -8.57 -22.09
CA GLU A 468 16.39 -7.18 -22.47
C GLU A 468 15.79 -6.20 -21.44
N LEU A 469 16.53 -5.14 -21.13
CA LEU A 469 16.04 -3.97 -20.39
C LEU A 469 16.14 -2.75 -21.30
N GLU A 470 15.02 -2.06 -21.50
CA GLU A 470 14.96 -0.78 -22.20
C GLU A 470 14.46 0.31 -21.24
N LEU A 471 15.27 1.34 -21.04
CA LEU A 471 14.91 2.52 -20.25
C LEU A 471 14.68 3.70 -21.17
N GLU A 472 13.49 4.29 -21.12
CA GLU A 472 13.07 5.45 -21.93
C GLU A 472 12.61 6.59 -21.01
N ASN A 473 13.12 7.82 -21.20
CA ASN A 473 12.72 9.00 -20.41
C ASN A 473 12.61 8.72 -18.90
N THR A 474 13.59 8.01 -18.34
CA THR A 474 13.56 7.52 -16.97
C THR A 474 14.57 8.27 -16.13
N LEU A 475 14.14 8.79 -14.98
CA LEU A 475 14.99 9.52 -14.03
C LEU A 475 15.33 8.61 -12.85
N ALA A 476 16.62 8.33 -12.64
CA ALA A 476 17.10 7.63 -11.45
C ALA A 476 18.05 8.54 -10.66
N MET A 477 17.66 8.93 -9.44
CA MET A 477 18.45 9.88 -8.64
C MET A 477 18.31 9.69 -7.13
N GLY A 478 19.32 10.15 -6.38
CA GLY A 478 19.29 10.06 -4.91
C GLY A 478 19.33 8.64 -4.37
N ASN A 479 19.71 7.64 -5.20
CA ASN A 479 19.89 6.27 -4.74
C ASN A 479 21.25 6.13 -4.03
N ALA A 480 21.28 5.48 -2.86
CA ALA A 480 22.38 5.56 -1.89
C ALA A 480 23.67 4.87 -2.35
N ASP A 481 23.57 3.75 -3.06
CA ASP A 481 24.70 3.01 -3.64
C ASP A 481 24.87 3.39 -5.12
N LYS A 482 23.89 3.02 -5.97
CA LYS A 482 23.95 3.26 -7.43
C LYS A 482 22.58 3.52 -8.03
N ASN A 483 22.53 4.35 -9.07
CA ASN A 483 21.31 4.54 -9.88
C ASN A 483 21.05 3.35 -10.81
N LEU A 484 22.10 2.70 -11.30
CA LEU A 484 22.04 1.52 -12.15
C LEU A 484 23.17 0.56 -11.78
N LYS A 485 22.83 -0.71 -11.59
CA LYS A 485 23.76 -1.83 -11.33
C LYS A 485 23.50 -2.93 -12.36
N VAL A 486 24.55 -3.40 -13.03
CA VAL A 486 24.42 -4.38 -14.13
C VAL A 486 25.34 -5.56 -13.85
N TYR A 487 24.77 -6.77 -13.78
CA TYR A 487 25.51 -8.02 -13.70
C TYR A 487 25.43 -8.78 -15.03
N ILE A 488 26.58 -9.29 -15.48
CA ILE A 488 26.70 -10.13 -16.67
C ILE A 488 27.62 -11.29 -16.32
N ASN A 489 27.12 -12.50 -16.47
CA ASN A 489 27.83 -13.75 -16.16
C ASN A 489 28.38 -13.76 -14.72
N GLY A 490 27.56 -13.34 -13.77
CA GLY A 490 27.89 -13.29 -12.34
C GLY A 490 28.90 -12.21 -11.93
N ALA A 491 29.45 -11.46 -12.88
CA ALA A 491 30.32 -10.33 -12.61
C ALA A 491 29.55 -9.02 -12.72
N GLU A 492 29.72 -8.13 -11.76
CA GLU A 492 29.24 -6.77 -11.88
C GLU A 492 30.01 -6.06 -13.02
N ARG A 493 29.29 -5.60 -14.04
CA ARG A 493 29.80 -4.87 -15.22
C ARG A 493 29.33 -3.42 -15.24
N THR A 494 29.10 -2.84 -14.07
CA THR A 494 28.62 -1.46 -13.93
C THR A 494 29.71 -0.45 -14.33
N GLU A 495 30.01 -0.35 -15.62
CA GLU A 495 30.49 0.89 -16.23
C GLU A 495 29.25 1.63 -16.69
N ALA A 496 28.88 2.68 -15.96
CA ALA A 496 27.63 3.41 -16.14
C ALA A 496 27.45 4.04 -17.54
N ASP A 497 28.46 3.97 -18.41
CA ASP A 497 28.67 4.94 -19.47
C ASP A 497 28.16 4.54 -20.86
N ARG A 498 27.80 3.27 -21.08
CA ARG A 498 27.42 2.78 -22.44
C ARG A 498 26.19 1.87 -22.51
N GLY A 499 25.56 1.56 -21.38
CA GLY A 499 24.64 0.43 -21.31
C GLY A 499 25.38 -0.88 -21.57
N SER A 500 24.63 -1.96 -21.80
CA SER A 500 25.17 -3.26 -22.24
C SER A 500 24.37 -3.74 -23.44
N GLU A 501 24.80 -4.81 -24.11
CA GLU A 501 24.02 -5.39 -25.22
C GLU A 501 22.56 -5.68 -24.83
N ASN A 502 22.34 -6.01 -23.55
CA ASN A 502 21.04 -6.33 -22.99
C ASN A 502 20.38 -5.16 -22.23
N VAL A 503 21.03 -4.00 -22.13
CA VAL A 503 20.51 -2.82 -21.43
C VAL A 503 20.60 -1.60 -22.35
N ARG A 504 19.47 -1.18 -22.90
CA ARG A 504 19.33 -0.03 -23.80
C ARG A 504 18.88 1.20 -23.01
N LEU A 505 19.62 2.29 -23.14
CA LEU A 505 19.34 3.56 -22.47
C LEU A 505 18.90 4.61 -23.51
N LYS A 506 17.66 5.09 -23.41
CA LYS A 506 17.09 6.17 -24.23
C LYS A 506 16.64 7.30 -23.29
N CYS A 507 17.36 8.41 -23.23
CA CYS A 507 17.06 9.51 -22.29
C CYS A 507 16.98 9.03 -20.82
N PHE A 508 18.04 8.39 -20.34
CA PHE A 508 18.19 8.01 -18.93
C PHE A 508 18.92 9.13 -18.18
N PHE A 509 18.26 9.70 -17.17
CA PHE A 509 18.77 10.84 -16.40
C PHE A 509 19.32 10.38 -15.05
N VAL A 510 20.55 10.79 -14.73
CA VAL A 510 21.20 10.54 -13.43
C VAL A 510 21.82 11.83 -12.90
N ASN A 511 21.78 12.04 -11.58
CA ASN A 511 22.42 13.21 -10.96
C ASN A 511 23.95 13.01 -10.82
N SER A 512 24.72 14.04 -11.19
CA SER A 512 26.19 14.12 -11.12
C SER A 512 26.77 14.02 -9.70
N GLU A 513 25.97 14.18 -8.65
CA GLU A 513 26.45 14.18 -7.25
C GLU A 513 26.41 12.80 -6.57
N SER A 514 25.84 11.79 -7.23
CA SER A 514 25.59 10.44 -6.64
C SER A 514 26.79 9.49 -6.61
N VAL A 515 28.03 9.98 -6.57
CA VAL A 515 29.21 9.09 -6.57
C VAL A 515 30.21 9.54 -5.52
N LYS A 516 30.42 8.70 -4.50
CA LYS A 516 31.70 8.63 -3.78
C LYS A 516 32.81 8.54 -4.82
N ARG A 517 33.40 9.69 -5.15
CA ARG A 517 34.40 9.87 -6.21
C ARG A 517 35.59 8.95 -5.98
N LYS A 518 35.70 7.87 -6.78
CA LYS A 518 36.95 7.56 -7.46
C LYS A 518 36.76 7.87 -8.94
N ALA A 519 37.17 9.08 -9.33
CA ALA A 519 37.05 9.58 -10.68
C ALA A 519 37.91 8.74 -11.64
N ARG A 520 37.28 7.98 -12.56
CA ARG A 520 37.95 7.47 -13.78
C ARG A 520 37.03 7.15 -14.98
N SER A 521 35.76 7.57 -15.00
CA SER A 521 34.88 7.28 -16.15
C SER A 521 34.28 8.57 -16.73
N GLN A 522 34.64 8.85 -17.98
CA GLN A 522 34.04 9.91 -18.81
C GLN A 522 33.01 9.25 -19.73
N PHE A 523 31.76 9.70 -19.58
CA PHE A 523 30.59 9.23 -20.31
C PHE A 523 30.62 9.71 -21.77
N ARG A 524 30.50 8.80 -22.74
CA ARG A 524 30.30 9.11 -24.18
C ARG A 524 29.37 8.06 -24.81
N LEU A 525 28.17 8.47 -25.22
CA LEU A 525 27.20 7.67 -25.98
C LEU A 525 27.40 7.82 -27.49
N VAL A 526 26.94 6.82 -28.25
CA VAL A 526 26.95 6.76 -29.71
C VAL A 526 25.76 7.54 -30.28
N GLU A 527 26.01 8.45 -31.24
CA GLU A 527 24.99 9.25 -31.93
C GLU A 527 23.96 8.40 -32.71
N LYS A 528 22.66 8.64 -32.49
CA LYS A 528 21.60 8.93 -33.50
C LYS A 528 20.18 8.55 -33.06
N LYS A 529 19.30 9.54 -32.86
CA LYS A 529 18.05 9.83 -33.63
C LYS A 529 17.30 11.04 -33.02
N HIS A 530 16.69 11.85 -33.89
CA HIS A 530 16.27 13.25 -33.73
C HIS A 530 15.05 13.55 -32.83
N SER A 531 14.89 12.92 -31.68
CA SER A 531 13.80 13.27 -30.74
C SER A 531 14.35 14.00 -29.51
N PRO A 532 13.77 15.15 -29.11
CA PRO A 532 14.22 15.87 -27.92
C PRO A 532 14.01 15.02 -26.66
N CYS A 533 15.05 14.81 -25.84
CA CYS A 533 14.89 14.16 -24.53
C CYS A 533 14.09 15.10 -23.62
N LEU A 534 12.90 14.67 -23.22
CA LEU A 534 12.05 15.40 -22.27
C LEU A 534 12.16 14.74 -20.89
N GLN A 535 12.27 15.56 -19.84
CA GLN A 535 12.17 15.05 -18.47
C GLN A 535 10.81 14.35 -18.31
N PRO A 536 10.75 13.16 -17.66
CA PRO A 536 9.48 12.48 -17.44
C PRO A 536 8.48 13.42 -16.76
N LYS A 537 7.29 13.56 -17.36
CA LYS A 537 6.12 14.08 -16.68
C LYS A 537 5.37 12.89 -16.08
N ILE A 538 5.48 12.71 -14.77
CA ILE A 538 4.62 11.75 -14.08
C ILE A 538 3.26 12.44 -13.88
N SER A 539 2.25 11.92 -14.56
CA SER A 539 0.85 12.23 -14.30
C SER A 539 0.21 10.96 -13.78
N LEU A 540 -0.10 10.91 -12.49
CA LEU A 540 -0.92 9.84 -11.93
C LEU A 540 -2.37 10.27 -12.11
N ASN A 541 -3.08 9.61 -13.02
CA ASN A 541 -4.50 9.87 -13.29
C ASN A 541 -5.35 8.90 -12.48
N HIS A 542 -5.22 8.96 -11.16
CA HIS A 542 -6.10 8.22 -10.26
C HIS A 542 -7.47 8.93 -10.23
N SER A 543 -8.58 8.18 -10.37
CA SER A 543 -9.93 8.80 -10.49
C SER A 543 -10.26 9.68 -9.29
N ASP A 544 -9.69 9.29 -8.16
CA ASP A 544 -9.87 9.98 -6.90
C ASP A 544 -8.66 10.84 -6.53
N CYS A 545 -7.62 10.91 -7.40
CA CYS A 545 -6.17 11.21 -7.28
C CYS A 545 -5.51 11.87 -8.52
N GLN A 546 -5.59 13.19 -8.78
CA GLN A 546 -4.59 13.80 -9.69
C GLN A 546 -3.35 14.14 -8.86
N ILE A 547 -2.30 13.33 -8.99
CA ILE A 547 -1.02 13.55 -8.29
C ILE A 547 0.02 13.88 -9.36
N ALA A 548 0.51 15.11 -9.31
CA ALA A 548 1.71 15.54 -10.01
C ALA A 548 2.83 15.66 -8.99
N PRO A 549 3.62 14.60 -8.74
CA PRO A 549 4.74 14.70 -7.83
C PRO A 549 5.73 15.73 -8.37
N GLU A 550 6.14 16.70 -7.56
CA GLU A 550 7.21 17.62 -7.94
C GLU A 550 8.52 16.82 -8.03
N LEU A 551 9.03 16.68 -9.25
CA LEU A 551 10.28 15.98 -9.51
C LEU A 551 11.44 16.95 -9.36
N PRO A 552 12.52 16.60 -8.62
CA PRO A 552 13.73 17.40 -8.62
C PRO A 552 14.29 17.51 -10.04
N HIS A 553 14.89 18.65 -10.37
CA HIS A 553 15.56 18.84 -11.66
C HIS A 553 16.74 17.87 -11.81
N GLY A 554 16.73 17.07 -12.88
CA GLY A 554 17.88 16.27 -13.30
C GLY A 554 18.71 17.03 -14.34
N LYS A 555 20.04 17.06 -14.20
CA LYS A 555 20.92 17.45 -15.31
C LYS A 555 20.89 16.35 -16.37
N CYS A 556 20.49 16.70 -17.59
CA CYS A 556 20.68 15.84 -18.75
C CYS A 556 22.19 15.76 -19.03
N LEU A 557 22.77 14.55 -19.04
CA LEU A 557 24.21 14.33 -19.31
C LEU A 557 24.55 14.43 -20.82
N TRP A 558 23.85 15.28 -21.57
CA TRP A 558 24.04 15.47 -23.01
C TRP A 558 24.74 16.81 -23.26
N SER A 559 26.01 16.75 -23.68
CA SER A 559 26.88 17.92 -23.86
C SER A 559 26.61 18.76 -25.12
N GLU A 560 25.62 18.39 -25.95
CA GLU A 560 25.25 19.14 -27.16
C GLU A 560 23.77 19.50 -27.20
N TYR A 561 23.08 19.35 -26.07
CA TYR A 561 21.73 19.84 -25.92
C TYR A 561 21.79 21.29 -25.44
N ASN A 562 20.99 22.17 -26.04
CA ASN A 562 20.75 23.51 -25.52
C ASN A 562 19.49 23.42 -24.64
N PRO A 563 19.59 23.03 -23.35
CA PRO A 563 18.45 23.17 -22.47
C PRO A 563 18.13 24.67 -22.43
N GLU A 564 16.86 25.04 -22.51
CA GLU A 564 16.49 26.37 -22.05
C GLU A 564 17.08 26.56 -20.65
N THR A 565 17.98 27.53 -20.51
CA THR A 565 18.60 27.88 -19.24
C THR A 565 17.51 28.37 -18.30
N LEU A 566 17.01 27.47 -17.45
CA LEU A 566 16.21 27.86 -16.30
C LEU A 566 17.17 28.37 -15.22
N SER A 567 17.40 29.67 -15.24
CA SER A 567 18.08 30.39 -14.17
C SER A 567 17.10 30.63 -13.01
N GLY A 568 17.48 30.22 -11.80
CA GLY A 568 16.91 30.82 -10.58
C GLY A 568 16.14 29.93 -9.60
N VAL A 569 16.47 28.65 -9.42
CA VAL A 569 15.92 27.87 -8.28
C VAL A 569 17.00 26.99 -7.64
N ARG A 570 17.16 27.14 -6.31
CA ARG A 570 18.03 26.33 -5.45
C ARG A 570 17.32 25.02 -5.08
N LEU A 571 18.08 23.94 -4.97
CA LEU A 571 17.69 22.68 -4.33
C LEU A 571 17.20 22.96 -2.90
N GLU A 572 15.89 22.98 -2.68
CA GLU A 572 15.35 22.74 -1.34
C GLU A 572 15.06 21.24 -1.23
N ARG A 573 16.14 20.50 -0.98
CA ARG A 573 16.07 19.24 -0.24
C ARG A 573 17.10 19.34 0.87
N LEU A 574 16.64 19.25 2.12
CA LEU A 574 17.46 19.11 3.33
C LEU A 574 18.21 17.77 3.35
N ASP A 575 19.03 17.51 2.34
CA ASP A 575 20.19 16.65 2.48
C ASP A 575 21.39 17.58 2.62
N LEU A 576 21.61 17.98 3.87
CA LEU A 576 22.74 18.76 4.31
C LEU A 576 24.00 17.98 3.92
N CYS A 577 24.76 18.57 2.99
CA CYS A 577 26.10 18.15 2.65
C CYS A 577 26.88 17.82 3.94
N ASP A 578 27.65 16.72 3.98
CA ASP A 578 28.51 16.37 5.11
C ASP A 578 29.48 17.51 5.51
N SER A 579 29.73 18.47 4.60
CA SER A 579 30.53 19.68 4.85
C SER A 579 29.73 20.95 5.18
N CYS A 580 28.40 20.89 5.26
CA CYS A 580 27.53 22.04 5.57
C CYS A 580 27.05 22.07 7.03
N CYS A 581 27.26 21.00 7.81
CA CYS A 581 26.91 21.00 9.22
C CYS A 581 27.87 21.88 10.02
N LYS A 582 27.32 22.79 10.84
CA LYS A 582 28.14 23.56 11.78
C LYS A 582 28.52 22.64 12.95
N GLU A 583 29.80 22.59 13.28
CA GLU A 583 30.24 21.98 14.54
C GLU A 583 29.72 22.86 15.69
N THR A 584 28.99 22.25 16.61
CA THR A 584 28.53 22.91 17.85
C THR A 584 29.18 22.23 19.05
N ALA A 585 29.44 22.97 20.11
CA ALA A 585 29.99 22.43 21.36
C ALA A 585 28.90 21.86 22.28
N GLU A 586 27.64 22.27 22.08
CA GLU A 586 26.49 21.90 22.89
C GLU A 586 25.30 21.57 21.98
N LEU A 587 24.54 20.54 22.37
CA LEU A 587 23.26 20.18 21.78
C LEU A 587 22.16 20.54 22.78
N THR A 588 21.17 21.31 22.35
CA THR A 588 19.93 21.48 23.10
C THR A 588 19.02 20.29 22.82
N PHE A 589 18.81 19.45 23.84
CA PHE A 589 17.90 18.31 23.75
C PHE A 589 16.44 18.80 23.67
N GLY A 590 15.92 18.88 22.44
CA GLY A 590 14.50 19.00 22.10
C GLY A 590 14.11 17.94 21.07
N SER A 591 12.79 17.79 20.82
CA SER A 591 12.10 16.79 19.96
C SER A 591 13.00 15.78 19.24
N PHE A 592 12.89 14.51 19.63
CA PHE A 592 13.84 13.44 19.33
C PHE A 592 13.71 12.80 17.92
N ASP A 593 12.93 13.39 17.02
CA ASP A 593 12.53 12.74 15.75
C ASP A 593 13.56 12.84 14.61
N HIS A 594 14.71 13.48 14.85
CA HIS A 594 15.66 13.85 13.77
C HIS A 594 17.15 13.65 14.11
N TRP A 595 17.47 12.57 14.82
CA TRP A 595 18.86 12.24 15.18
C TRP A 595 19.45 11.16 14.28
N ARG A 596 20.71 11.31 13.90
CA ARG A 596 21.48 10.24 13.23
C ARG A 596 22.85 10.10 13.88
N MET A 597 23.27 8.87 14.11
CA MET A 597 24.62 8.58 14.62
C MET A 597 25.49 8.10 13.46
N LEU A 598 26.63 8.77 13.21
CA LEU A 598 27.58 8.40 12.15
C LEU A 598 29.02 8.42 12.70
N ASN A 599 29.98 7.94 11.91
CA ASN A 599 31.43 8.00 12.22
C ASN A 599 31.78 7.54 13.63
N VAL A 600 31.14 6.48 14.10
CA VAL A 600 31.46 5.88 15.39
C VAL A 600 32.88 5.31 15.31
N GLN A 601 33.79 5.95 16.03
CA GLN A 601 35.21 5.63 15.99
C GLN A 601 35.60 4.83 17.24
N ASN A 602 36.25 3.70 16.99
CA ASN A 602 36.85 2.88 18.02
C ASN A 602 38.09 3.62 18.54
N ARG A 603 37.98 4.36 19.65
CA ARG A 603 39.17 4.93 20.29
C ARG A 603 39.90 3.79 21.00
N LYS A 604 40.94 3.26 20.34
CA LYS A 604 41.88 2.24 20.85
C LYS A 604 41.13 1.04 21.46
N GLY A 605 40.78 0.10 20.58
CA GLY A 605 40.17 -1.21 20.87
C GLY A 605 39.50 -1.32 22.24
N ALA A 606 38.18 -1.14 22.30
CA ALA A 606 37.30 -1.37 23.46
C ALA A 606 38.02 -2.15 24.58
N THR A 607 38.72 -1.42 25.43
CA THR A 607 39.59 -2.01 26.44
C THR A 607 38.75 -2.12 27.69
N ILE A 608 38.58 -3.34 28.18
CA ILE A 608 37.93 -3.57 29.47
C ILE A 608 38.84 -2.92 30.52
N HIS A 609 38.39 -1.81 31.10
CA HIS A 609 39.09 -1.22 32.23
C HIS A 609 38.70 -1.99 33.49
N THR A 610 39.67 -2.58 34.18
CA THR A 610 39.52 -3.02 35.57
C THR A 610 40.06 -1.91 36.46
N GLY A 611 39.18 -1.04 36.93
CA GLY A 611 39.54 -0.09 37.98
C GLY A 611 39.56 -0.81 39.32
N LYS A 612 40.68 -0.74 40.06
CA LYS A 612 40.65 -1.06 41.50
C LYS A 612 39.97 0.11 42.23
N VAL A 613 38.64 0.08 42.28
CA VAL A 613 37.88 0.81 43.30
C VAL A 613 37.68 -0.19 44.44
N GLU A 614 38.01 0.22 45.67
CA GLU A 614 38.43 -0.63 46.80
C GLU A 614 37.50 -1.79 47.24
N THR A 615 36.38 -2.09 46.59
CA THR A 615 35.59 -3.29 46.92
C THR A 615 34.90 -4.03 45.77
N ARG A 616 34.93 -3.59 44.50
CA ARG A 616 34.37 -4.33 43.34
C ARG A 616 35.08 -4.00 42.03
N GLU A 617 35.42 -5.03 41.25
CA GLU A 617 35.91 -4.87 39.87
C GLU A 617 34.74 -4.56 38.94
N GLU A 618 34.63 -3.32 38.46
CA GLU A 618 33.65 -2.94 37.45
C GLU A 618 34.26 -3.07 36.05
N CYS A 619 33.49 -3.61 35.10
CA CYS A 619 33.86 -3.66 33.68
C CYS A 619 32.96 -2.73 32.87
N GLY A 620 33.57 -1.93 31.99
CA GLY A 620 32.82 -1.04 31.09
C GLY A 620 33.44 -0.94 29.70
N VAL A 621 32.60 -0.59 28.73
CA VAL A 621 33.00 -0.31 27.33
C VAL A 621 32.80 1.17 27.03
N SER A 622 33.81 1.82 26.46
CA SER A 622 33.73 3.22 26.02
C SER A 622 33.89 3.33 24.50
N PHE A 623 33.10 4.19 23.86
CA PHE A 623 33.22 4.50 22.43
C PHE A 623 32.93 5.98 22.16
N ALA A 624 33.38 6.48 21.01
CA ALA A 624 33.08 7.85 20.56
C ALA A 624 32.23 7.79 19.30
N ALA A 625 31.23 8.66 19.22
CA ALA A 625 30.32 8.75 18.07
C ALA A 625 30.13 10.22 17.66
N ASP A 626 29.98 10.46 16.35
CA ASP A 626 29.48 11.75 15.88
C ASP A 626 27.95 11.66 15.87
N LEU A 627 27.27 12.51 16.65
CA LEU A 627 25.81 12.65 16.60
C LEU A 627 25.45 13.86 15.73
N TYR A 628 24.53 13.62 14.81
CA TYR A 628 23.97 14.60 13.90
C TYR A 628 22.54 14.86 14.31
N GLN A 629 22.21 16.12 14.53
CA GLN A 629 20.84 16.58 14.71
C GLN A 629 20.44 17.34 13.46
N TYR A 630 19.38 16.88 12.81
CA TYR A 630 18.79 17.55 11.68
C TYR A 630 17.56 18.31 12.16
N THR A 631 17.44 19.59 11.85
CA THR A 631 16.17 20.31 11.98
C THR A 631 15.73 20.74 10.59
N ASP A 632 14.45 21.12 10.42
CA ASP A 632 13.88 21.58 9.16
C ASP A 632 14.64 22.78 8.53
N SER A 633 15.59 23.41 9.24
CA SER A 633 16.36 24.56 8.75
C SER A 633 17.88 24.46 8.94
N ASP A 634 18.41 23.57 9.77
CA ASP A 634 19.85 23.52 10.09
C ASP A 634 20.37 22.08 10.33
N CYS A 635 21.62 21.82 9.94
CA CYS A 635 22.37 20.65 10.41
C CYS A 635 23.32 21.06 11.53
N GLN A 636 23.19 20.42 12.69
CA GLN A 636 24.20 20.52 13.75
C GLN A 636 24.92 19.18 13.88
N LYS A 637 26.26 19.26 13.87
CA LYS A 637 27.12 18.11 14.14
C LYS A 637 27.78 18.32 15.50
N THR A 638 27.63 17.36 16.40
CA THR A 638 28.38 17.34 17.66
C THR A 638 29.10 16.01 17.82
N LYS A 639 30.34 16.08 18.29
CA LYS A 639 31.08 14.89 18.73
C LYS A 639 30.63 14.53 20.13
N VAL A 640 30.06 13.35 20.29
CA VAL A 640 29.57 12.90 21.60
C VAL A 640 30.46 11.76 22.08
N GLN A 641 30.98 11.94 23.28
CA GLN A 641 31.78 10.95 23.96
C GLN A 641 30.86 10.20 24.92
N LEU A 642 30.48 8.98 24.56
CA LEU A 642 29.74 8.09 25.47
C LEU A 642 30.76 7.34 26.33
N LYS A 643 30.83 7.75 27.60
CA LYS A 643 31.68 7.11 28.59
C LYS A 643 30.85 6.04 29.33
N SER A 644 31.20 4.78 29.09
CA SER A 644 30.90 3.58 29.90
C SER A 644 29.44 3.19 30.17
N VAL A 645 29.06 1.99 29.70
CA VAL A 645 28.00 1.17 30.31
C VAL A 645 28.66 0.33 31.40
N PHE A 646 28.18 0.41 32.64
CA PHE A 646 28.65 -0.39 33.76
C PHE A 646 27.70 -1.55 34.01
N SER A 647 28.28 -2.69 34.37
CA SER A 647 27.55 -3.89 34.78
C SER A 647 28.01 -4.26 36.18
N ASN A 648 27.06 -4.51 37.09
CA ASN A 648 27.34 -4.96 38.47
C ASN A 648 27.64 -6.48 38.54
N ILE A 649 27.87 -7.13 37.39
CA ILE A 649 28.02 -8.58 37.26
C ILE A 649 29.51 -8.94 37.36
N LEU A 650 29.82 -10.14 37.85
CA LEU A 650 31.20 -10.66 37.98
C LEU A 650 31.98 -10.54 36.65
N HIS A 651 33.27 -10.18 36.74
CA HIS A 651 34.17 -9.83 35.64
C HIS A 651 34.01 -10.71 34.37
N PHE A 652 34.00 -12.04 34.55
CA PHE A 652 33.89 -13.01 33.45
C PHE A 652 32.53 -12.96 32.71
N GLN A 653 31.43 -12.77 33.44
CA GLN A 653 30.09 -12.65 32.87
C GLN A 653 29.89 -11.26 32.21
N GLY A 654 30.45 -10.21 32.82
CA GLY A 654 30.49 -8.87 32.25
C GLY A 654 31.24 -8.84 30.92
N GLU A 655 32.41 -9.48 30.83
CA GLU A 655 33.19 -9.54 29.60
C GLU A 655 32.45 -10.26 28.47
N SER A 656 31.80 -11.40 28.75
CA SER A 656 31.02 -12.13 27.73
C SER A 656 29.85 -11.28 27.20
N HIS A 657 29.06 -10.67 28.10
CA HIS A 657 27.95 -9.79 27.71
C HIS A 657 28.41 -8.56 26.94
N LEU A 658 29.54 -7.95 27.33
CA LEU A 658 30.08 -6.78 26.63
C LEU A 658 30.63 -7.14 25.24
N ARG A 659 31.20 -8.36 25.08
CA ARG A 659 31.60 -8.89 23.77
C ARG A 659 30.38 -9.15 22.88
N GLU A 660 29.29 -9.66 23.44
CA GLU A 660 28.04 -9.87 22.72
C GLU A 660 27.38 -8.54 22.33
N LEU A 661 27.26 -7.57 23.24
CA LEU A 661 26.82 -6.20 22.93
C LEU A 661 27.64 -5.56 21.81
N LYS A 662 28.97 -5.73 21.86
CA LYS A 662 29.86 -5.26 20.79
C LYS A 662 29.58 -5.95 19.46
N ALA A 663 29.53 -7.29 19.43
CA ALA A 663 29.42 -8.05 18.19
C ALA A 663 28.00 -8.01 17.58
N HIS A 664 26.97 -8.06 18.42
CA HIS A 664 25.57 -8.19 18.01
C HIS A 664 24.87 -6.85 17.85
N TYR A 665 25.12 -5.89 18.75
CA TYR A 665 24.49 -4.58 18.68
C TYR A 665 25.40 -3.59 17.98
N PHE A 666 26.58 -3.30 18.52
CA PHE A 666 27.40 -2.24 17.95
C PHE A 666 27.92 -2.57 16.56
N ASP A 667 28.54 -3.72 16.31
CA ASP A 667 29.10 -4.04 14.98
C ASP A 667 28.03 -4.22 13.88
N ARG A 668 26.78 -4.55 14.23
CA ARG A 668 25.64 -4.54 13.28
C ARG A 668 25.06 -3.13 13.08
N VAL A 669 24.85 -2.38 14.16
CA VAL A 669 24.42 -0.97 14.14
C VAL A 669 25.41 -0.10 13.36
N MET A 670 26.71 -0.36 13.50
CA MET A 670 27.81 0.31 12.79
C MET A 670 27.76 0.11 11.26
N LYS A 671 27.00 -0.89 10.77
CA LYS A 671 26.80 -1.15 9.34
C LYS A 671 25.46 -0.62 8.81
N THR A 672 24.52 -0.31 9.68
CA THR A 672 23.17 0.10 9.31
C THR A 672 22.92 1.50 9.87
N SER A 673 22.95 2.52 9.02
CA SER A 673 22.65 3.91 9.38
C SER A 673 21.28 4.01 10.08
N LEU A 674 21.25 4.00 11.41
CA LEU A 674 20.02 4.03 12.20
C LEU A 674 19.70 5.45 12.69
N THR A 675 18.42 5.80 12.61
CA THR A 675 17.75 6.83 13.41
C THR A 675 17.34 6.16 14.73
N PRO A 676 17.88 6.56 15.91
CA PRO A 676 17.46 5.95 17.17
C PRO A 676 16.01 6.36 17.49
N PRO A 677 15.16 5.45 17.99
CA PRO A 677 13.87 5.83 18.54
C PRO A 677 14.04 6.64 19.83
N SER A 678 13.03 7.46 20.12
CA SER A 678 12.98 8.61 21.02
C SER A 678 13.02 8.34 22.52
N PHE A 679 13.84 7.40 22.99
CA PHE A 679 14.05 7.18 24.42
C PHE A 679 15.52 6.98 24.76
N GLY A 680 15.95 7.61 25.86
CA GLY A 680 17.19 7.25 26.53
C GLY A 680 17.19 5.75 26.78
N MET A 681 18.12 5.03 26.16
CA MET A 681 18.26 3.59 26.34
C MET A 681 18.83 3.33 27.74
N ILE A 682 17.96 3.19 28.73
CA ILE A 682 18.29 2.43 29.94
C ILE A 682 18.06 0.98 29.56
N LEU A 683 19.15 0.27 29.26
CA LEU A 683 19.09 -1.17 29.07
C LEU A 683 19.00 -1.81 30.46
N ASP A 684 17.79 -2.14 30.90
CA ASP A 684 17.55 -2.88 32.13
C ASP A 684 17.78 -4.38 31.89
N PHE A 685 18.91 -4.89 32.36
CA PHE A 685 19.32 -6.29 32.23
C PHE A 685 18.88 -7.17 33.40
N SER A 686 18.08 -6.65 34.34
CA SER A 686 17.68 -7.40 35.54
C SER A 686 16.86 -8.67 35.26
N ASN A 687 16.26 -8.80 34.07
CA ASN A 687 15.43 -9.95 33.69
C ASN A 687 16.11 -11.01 32.80
N ILE A 688 17.41 -10.89 32.49
CA ILE A 688 18.12 -11.86 31.64
C ILE A 688 18.74 -13.03 32.43
N LEU A 689 18.71 -12.98 33.77
CA LEU A 689 19.29 -14.01 34.63
C LEU A 689 18.38 -15.22 34.94
N ASP A 690 17.15 -15.27 34.41
CA ASP A 690 16.26 -16.44 34.55
C ASP A 690 16.12 -17.24 33.23
N ARG A 691 17.26 -17.66 32.66
CA ARG A 691 17.33 -18.79 31.74
C ARG A 691 18.51 -19.69 32.02
#